data_AF-A0A944MWP2-F1
#
_entry.id   AF-A0A944MWP2-F1
#
_cell.length_a   1.000
_cell.length_b   1.000
_cell.length_c   1.000
_cell.angle_alpha   90.00
_cell.angle_beta   90.00
_cell.angle_gamma   90.00
#
_symmetry.space_group_name_H-M   'P 1'
#
loop_
_entity.id
_entity.type
_entity.pdbx_description
1 polymer ?
#
loop_
_entity_poly.entity_id
_entity_poly.type
_entity_poly.pdbx_seq_one_letter_code
_entity_poly.pdbx_strand_id
1 'polypeptide(L)'
;ISDPAADAVAYLLQSTEGWSPKDIPSASMSSDERTALEELATLYLESRFPSQKAATVLRNGLPEDTVIRGDEDVFVGLATADRDEVLLNYVGKKTIGKLACYSCHDIPGFEDAKPAGAALADWGRKDPSRIAFEQVVQFVMKDLSHGGHHDDPHKGMMSSHGNLAGHGNDHGDTDHGEKEHASSDVAFEEDDTFATDLAYGVEEEHDHVSPESVDSDTGYFLEKLLAHEREGFLWQKLKRPRSYDYKKVENKSYNERYRMPQFPFHAKEREEVMTFVLGLVAEPPATEFVYHATPREKARLDGLVVAERFNCSGCHALQMDRWDLAYEPETMGEPPVFRDYPFLKGHFTPDQVQDSLDIDTVGRRHTSLVGMPILDPETGNPQLVDEDGIPVEPDEEDVIFHRPVMLWKDALIDGEARLVGGPNVFVPEDAIQAGKHYPAKGGDLARLLFPIVIEDEKEVNPNVKPSDAWGWLPPPLVGEGRKVQSPWLHKFFLNPHPIRPSAVLRMPKFNLQSSQAAALVDYFSAVDGAEYPYVYDSRLDESSVDIAEQRHPGHLDGAMKIVTNNNYCVKCHLVGDYSPPGSLKALAPQLERVHERLRPDYVHDWIANPKRLLPYTGMPVNIPHDKPVSQDLYVGDSEQQVGALTDLLMHYDEFTKRQFSLEPYLPQAASQPIDGQAIEEATPPKADGSEASGEQVKVDKPASNDVTKLGRDVSLGTDAVYVKQASVVLESSQGSQADGSVIQIQSPL
;
A
#
# COMPACT_ATOMS: atom_id res chain seq x y z
N ILE A 1 38.09 8.75 -13.04
CA ILE A 1 37.16 8.01 -12.15
C ILE A 1 36.12 7.43 -13.08
N SER A 2 36.05 6.10 -13.21
CA SER A 2 34.98 5.45 -13.99
C SER A 2 33.64 5.66 -13.28
N ASP A 3 32.56 5.74 -14.07
CA ASP A 3 31.19 5.78 -13.55
C ASP A 3 30.56 4.38 -13.72
N PRO A 4 30.40 3.59 -12.63
CA PRO A 4 29.81 2.26 -12.70
C PRO A 4 28.33 2.29 -13.15
N ALA A 5 27.67 3.45 -13.10
CA ALA A 5 26.33 3.60 -13.67
C ALA A 5 26.36 3.60 -15.21
N ALA A 6 27.38 4.18 -15.83
CA ALA A 6 27.55 4.15 -17.28
C ALA A 6 27.76 2.72 -17.81
N ASP A 7 28.60 1.93 -17.12
CA ASP A 7 28.83 0.52 -17.44
C ASP A 7 27.53 -0.30 -17.31
N ALA A 8 26.77 -0.10 -16.22
CA ALA A 8 25.49 -0.77 -16.01
C ALA A 8 24.43 -0.37 -17.05
N VAL A 9 24.38 0.91 -17.46
CA VAL A 9 23.51 1.39 -18.54
C VAL A 9 23.90 0.75 -19.88
N ALA A 10 25.18 0.63 -20.20
CA ALA A 10 25.65 -0.03 -21.41
C ALA A 10 25.23 -1.51 -21.49
N TYR A 11 25.24 -2.23 -20.36
CA TYR A 11 24.69 -3.59 -20.29
C TYR A 11 23.16 -3.61 -20.49
N LEU A 12 22.43 -2.78 -19.75
CA LEU A 12 20.96 -2.74 -19.81
C LEU A 12 20.43 -2.34 -21.19
N LEU A 13 21.19 -1.53 -21.93
CA LEU A 13 20.90 -1.11 -23.31
C LEU A 13 20.87 -2.25 -24.34
N GLN A 14 21.44 -3.43 -24.02
CA GLN A 14 21.33 -4.60 -24.88
C GLN A 14 20.00 -5.37 -24.70
N SER A 15 19.19 -5.02 -23.68
CA SER A 15 17.83 -5.53 -23.54
C SER A 15 16.90 -4.91 -24.58
N THR A 16 16.09 -5.74 -25.24
CA THR A 16 15.27 -5.34 -26.40
C THR A 16 13.79 -5.08 -26.07
N GLU A 17 13.38 -5.17 -24.80
CA GLU A 17 11.98 -4.91 -24.40
C GLU A 17 11.70 -3.42 -24.14
N GLY A 18 11.29 -2.71 -25.19
CA GLY A 18 10.40 -1.53 -25.12
C GLY A 18 10.95 -0.23 -24.53
N TRP A 19 12.08 -0.25 -23.82
CA TRP A 19 12.70 0.93 -23.21
C TRP A 19 13.97 1.34 -23.95
N SER A 20 14.13 2.66 -24.14
CA SER A 20 15.33 3.27 -24.72
C SER A 20 15.62 4.54 -23.91
N PRO A 21 16.81 4.67 -23.28
CA PRO A 21 17.16 5.88 -22.57
C PRO A 21 17.38 7.02 -23.57
N LYS A 22 16.95 8.22 -23.17
CA LYS A 22 17.26 9.47 -23.86
C LYS A 22 18.49 10.09 -23.21
N ASP A 23 19.20 10.93 -23.97
CA ASP A 23 20.33 11.74 -23.48
C ASP A 23 21.51 10.93 -22.91
N ILE A 24 21.73 9.71 -23.42
CA ILE A 24 22.92 8.90 -23.15
C ILE A 24 24.17 9.64 -23.67
N PRO A 25 25.24 9.79 -22.88
CA PRO A 25 26.50 10.34 -23.36
C PRO A 25 27.06 9.57 -24.56
N SER A 26 27.69 10.28 -25.50
CA SER A 26 28.38 9.67 -26.64
C SER A 26 29.50 8.74 -26.16
N ALA A 27 29.57 7.52 -26.71
CA ALA A 27 30.54 6.47 -26.35
C ALA A 27 32.01 6.77 -26.76
N SER A 28 32.40 8.03 -26.89
CA SER A 28 33.78 8.43 -27.11
C SER A 28 34.57 8.45 -25.79
N MET A 29 35.00 7.27 -25.32
CA MET A 29 35.83 7.16 -24.12
C MET A 29 37.20 7.83 -24.29
N SER A 30 37.64 8.53 -23.25
CA SER A 30 39.01 9.02 -23.09
C SER A 30 40.01 7.86 -22.86
N SER A 31 41.31 8.17 -22.95
CA SER A 31 42.40 7.24 -22.59
C SER A 31 42.28 6.71 -21.16
N ASP A 32 41.84 7.59 -20.25
CA ASP A 32 41.84 7.34 -18.82
C ASP A 32 40.63 6.47 -18.45
N GLU A 33 39.49 6.70 -19.10
CA GLU A 33 38.31 5.83 -18.97
C GLU A 33 38.56 4.44 -19.55
N ARG A 34 39.25 4.32 -20.69
CA ARG A 34 39.64 3.00 -21.24
C ARG A 34 40.57 2.24 -20.30
N THR A 35 41.52 2.94 -19.69
CA THR A 35 42.45 2.36 -18.72
C THR A 35 41.69 1.88 -17.47
N ALA A 36 40.78 2.69 -16.93
CA ALA A 36 39.93 2.32 -15.81
C ALA A 36 38.99 1.12 -16.14
N LEU A 37 38.48 1.04 -17.37
CA LEU A 37 37.66 -0.09 -17.84
C LEU A 37 38.49 -1.38 -17.92
N GLU A 38 39.72 -1.31 -18.44
CA GLU A 38 40.65 -2.46 -18.46
C GLU A 38 41.07 -2.91 -17.05
N GLU A 39 41.28 -1.97 -16.11
CA GLU A 39 41.54 -2.27 -14.69
C GLU A 39 40.34 -2.97 -14.03
N LEU A 40 39.11 -2.48 -14.24
CA LEU A 40 37.89 -3.11 -13.73
C LEU A 40 37.65 -4.49 -14.33
N ALA A 41 37.82 -4.65 -15.64
CA ALA A 41 37.71 -5.95 -16.30
C ALA A 41 38.77 -6.94 -15.80
N THR A 42 40.01 -6.49 -15.57
CA THR A 42 41.07 -7.30 -14.92
C THR A 42 40.64 -7.76 -13.54
N LEU A 43 40.17 -6.84 -12.69
CA LEU A 43 39.75 -7.13 -11.31
C LEU A 43 38.58 -8.14 -11.22
N TYR A 44 37.70 -8.19 -12.22
CA TYR A 44 36.68 -9.24 -12.32
C TYR A 44 37.24 -10.56 -12.89
N LEU A 45 38.09 -10.51 -13.93
CA LEU A 45 38.72 -11.71 -14.50
C LEU A 45 39.64 -12.44 -13.51
N GLU A 46 40.32 -11.70 -12.61
CA GLU A 46 41.19 -12.27 -11.57
C GLU A 46 40.42 -13.08 -10.52
N SER A 47 39.12 -12.84 -10.35
CA SER A 47 38.27 -13.71 -9.51
C SER A 47 38.05 -15.11 -10.11
N ARG A 48 38.36 -15.29 -11.41
CA ARG A 48 38.15 -16.53 -12.17
C ARG A 48 39.44 -17.18 -12.67
N PHE A 49 40.48 -16.39 -12.93
CA PHE A 49 41.75 -16.82 -13.52
C PHE A 49 42.94 -16.24 -12.75
N PRO A 50 44.08 -16.93 -12.67
CA PRO A 50 45.33 -16.33 -12.19
C PRO A 50 45.69 -15.07 -13.02
N SER A 51 46.25 -14.04 -12.39
CA SER A 51 46.55 -12.73 -13.01
C SER A 51 47.19 -12.80 -14.40
N GLN A 52 48.16 -13.69 -14.59
CA GLN A 52 48.85 -13.87 -15.86
C GLN A 52 47.91 -14.40 -16.99
N LYS A 53 46.93 -15.23 -16.63
CA LYS A 53 45.88 -15.69 -17.54
C LYS A 53 44.79 -14.63 -17.71
N ALA A 54 44.37 -13.93 -16.65
CA ALA A 54 43.43 -12.80 -16.73
C ALA A 54 43.91 -11.73 -17.71
N ALA A 55 45.17 -11.30 -17.59
CA ALA A 55 45.81 -10.35 -18.53
C ALA A 55 45.92 -10.88 -19.97
N THR A 56 46.04 -12.21 -20.15
CA THR A 56 46.05 -12.82 -21.50
C THR A 56 44.65 -12.83 -22.12
N VAL A 57 43.61 -13.17 -21.33
CA VAL A 57 42.21 -13.14 -21.75
C VAL A 57 41.77 -11.73 -22.10
N LEU A 58 42.10 -10.74 -21.26
CA LEU A 58 41.81 -9.32 -21.53
C LEU A 58 42.48 -8.83 -22.82
N ARG A 59 43.72 -9.26 -23.09
CA ARG A 59 44.46 -8.79 -24.28
C ARG A 59 44.02 -9.47 -25.58
N ASN A 60 43.83 -10.79 -25.54
CA ASN A 60 43.71 -11.62 -26.75
C ASN A 60 42.35 -12.32 -26.90
N GLY A 61 41.46 -12.22 -25.90
CA GLY A 61 40.24 -13.03 -25.80
C GLY A 61 40.49 -14.48 -25.42
N LEU A 62 39.44 -15.28 -25.54
CA LEU A 62 39.45 -16.74 -25.48
C LEU A 62 39.36 -17.32 -26.91
N PRO A 63 40.06 -18.44 -27.22
CA PRO A 63 39.89 -19.19 -28.46
C PRO A 63 38.44 -19.60 -28.71
N GLU A 64 38.00 -19.61 -29.97
CA GLU A 64 36.61 -19.94 -30.38
C GLU A 64 36.12 -21.33 -29.94
N ASP A 65 37.02 -22.28 -29.70
CA ASP A 65 36.72 -23.63 -29.21
C ASP A 65 36.65 -23.72 -27.66
N THR A 66 36.81 -22.60 -26.95
CA THR A 66 36.80 -22.56 -25.49
C THR A 66 35.38 -22.67 -24.93
N VAL A 67 35.01 -23.84 -24.44
CA VAL A 67 33.77 -24.01 -23.66
C VAL A 67 33.98 -23.51 -22.23
N ILE A 68 33.44 -22.34 -21.92
CA ILE A 68 33.41 -21.78 -20.56
C ILE A 68 31.98 -21.77 -19.98
N ARG A 69 31.87 -21.74 -18.65
CA ARG A 69 30.62 -21.53 -17.93
C ARG A 69 30.80 -20.34 -17.00
N GLY A 70 30.13 -19.23 -17.31
CA GLY A 70 30.26 -17.94 -16.63
C GLY A 70 30.14 -16.80 -17.64
N ASP A 71 30.08 -15.56 -17.15
CA ASP A 71 29.98 -14.37 -18.02
C ASP A 71 31.25 -14.12 -18.85
N GLU A 72 32.34 -14.84 -18.57
CA GLU A 72 33.59 -14.78 -19.33
C GLU A 72 33.47 -15.32 -20.76
N ASP A 73 32.33 -15.92 -21.13
CA ASP A 73 32.00 -16.36 -22.48
C ASP A 73 32.04 -15.22 -23.50
N VAL A 74 31.76 -13.97 -23.07
CA VAL A 74 31.85 -12.77 -23.93
C VAL A 74 33.25 -12.49 -24.48
N PHE A 75 34.30 -13.09 -23.91
CA PHE A 75 35.67 -12.98 -24.42
C PHE A 75 35.98 -14.01 -25.53
N VAL A 76 35.11 -14.99 -25.79
CA VAL A 76 35.26 -15.95 -26.89
C VAL A 76 35.07 -15.21 -28.22
N GLY A 77 36.07 -15.28 -29.10
CA GLY A 77 36.02 -14.58 -30.39
C GLY A 77 36.28 -13.06 -30.35
N LEU A 78 36.78 -12.51 -29.23
CA LEU A 78 37.08 -11.06 -29.05
C LEU A 78 37.85 -10.42 -30.22
N ALA A 79 38.68 -11.19 -30.93
CA ALA A 79 39.46 -10.72 -32.09
C ALA A 79 38.61 -10.21 -33.27
N THR A 80 37.30 -10.46 -33.31
CA THR A 80 36.37 -9.99 -34.35
C THR A 80 35.26 -9.07 -33.84
N ALA A 81 35.24 -8.76 -32.54
CA ALA A 81 34.22 -7.92 -31.88
C ALA A 81 34.76 -6.51 -31.57
N ASP A 82 33.87 -5.57 -31.23
CA ASP A 82 34.29 -4.29 -30.62
C ASP A 82 34.72 -4.54 -29.17
N ARG A 83 36.02 -4.32 -28.90
CA ARG A 83 36.62 -4.55 -27.59
C ARG A 83 36.02 -3.65 -26.50
N ASP A 84 35.73 -2.39 -26.82
CA ASP A 84 35.23 -1.45 -25.82
C ASP A 84 33.79 -1.83 -25.43
N GLU A 85 32.96 -2.23 -26.41
CA GLU A 85 31.60 -2.73 -26.17
C GLU A 85 31.59 -4.01 -25.32
N VAL A 86 32.43 -4.99 -25.65
CA VAL A 86 32.54 -6.25 -24.89
C VAL A 86 32.98 -6.00 -23.45
N LEU A 87 33.93 -5.09 -23.23
CA LEU A 87 34.40 -4.73 -21.89
C LEU A 87 33.33 -3.98 -21.08
N LEU A 88 32.64 -3.02 -21.69
CA LEU A 88 31.51 -2.30 -21.06
C LEU A 88 30.39 -3.25 -20.66
N ASN A 89 30.00 -4.18 -21.55
CA ASN A 89 29.02 -5.22 -21.26
C ASN A 89 29.48 -6.09 -20.07
N TYR A 90 30.70 -6.64 -20.13
CA TYR A 90 31.22 -7.50 -19.07
C TYR A 90 31.27 -6.79 -17.71
N VAL A 91 31.83 -5.57 -17.66
CA VAL A 91 31.95 -4.79 -16.42
C VAL A 91 30.58 -4.33 -15.92
N GLY A 92 29.66 -3.93 -16.81
CA GLY A 92 28.28 -3.59 -16.48
C GLY A 92 27.52 -4.77 -15.86
N LYS A 93 27.58 -5.95 -16.49
CA LYS A 93 26.97 -7.18 -15.98
C LYS A 93 27.56 -7.57 -14.63
N LYS A 94 28.90 -7.54 -14.47
CA LYS A 94 29.56 -7.86 -13.19
C LYS A 94 29.20 -6.85 -12.10
N THR A 95 29.00 -5.58 -12.44
CA THR A 95 28.59 -4.52 -11.50
C THR A 95 27.14 -4.69 -11.03
N ILE A 96 26.20 -4.99 -11.94
CA ILE A 96 24.82 -5.39 -11.59
C ILE A 96 24.85 -6.66 -10.71
N GLY A 97 25.72 -7.63 -11.04
CA GLY A 97 25.99 -8.83 -10.25
C GLY A 97 26.55 -8.55 -8.84
N LYS A 98 27.38 -7.52 -8.69
CA LYS A 98 28.00 -7.10 -7.42
C LYS A 98 27.01 -6.37 -6.53
N LEU A 99 26.21 -5.46 -7.09
CA LEU A 99 25.17 -4.69 -6.40
C LEU A 99 23.87 -5.47 -6.17
N ALA A 100 23.70 -6.60 -6.87
CA ALA A 100 22.55 -7.50 -6.76
C ALA A 100 21.20 -6.89 -7.14
N CYS A 101 21.18 -5.97 -8.11
CA CYS A 101 19.97 -5.26 -8.55
C CYS A 101 18.84 -6.23 -8.95
N TYR A 102 19.19 -7.38 -9.54
CA TYR A 102 18.29 -8.47 -9.91
C TYR A 102 17.58 -9.15 -8.72
N SER A 103 17.98 -8.86 -7.47
CA SER A 103 17.26 -9.30 -6.27
C SER A 103 16.01 -8.47 -5.97
N CYS A 104 15.87 -7.29 -6.62
CA CYS A 104 14.74 -6.37 -6.44
C CYS A 104 14.07 -5.97 -7.77
N HIS A 105 14.76 -6.08 -8.90
CA HIS A 105 14.28 -5.78 -10.24
C HIS A 105 14.31 -7.03 -11.12
N ASP A 106 13.37 -7.14 -12.05
CA ASP A 106 13.49 -8.09 -13.14
C ASP A 106 14.51 -7.55 -14.16
N ILE A 107 15.58 -8.29 -14.41
CA ILE A 107 16.69 -7.89 -15.28
C ILE A 107 17.02 -9.07 -16.20
N PRO A 108 16.76 -8.97 -17.52
CA PRO A 108 17.09 -10.01 -18.47
C PRO A 108 18.56 -10.43 -18.40
N GLY A 109 18.82 -11.75 -18.45
CA GLY A 109 20.15 -12.34 -18.30
C GLY A 109 20.60 -12.61 -16.84
N PHE A 110 19.71 -12.38 -15.86
CA PHE A 110 19.91 -12.70 -14.43
C PHE A 110 18.86 -13.68 -13.86
N GLU A 111 18.09 -14.37 -14.70
CA GLU A 111 16.99 -15.26 -14.30
C GLU A 111 17.47 -16.43 -13.41
N ASP A 112 18.67 -16.95 -13.67
CA ASP A 112 19.33 -18.00 -12.89
C ASP A 112 20.25 -17.44 -11.76
N ALA A 113 20.27 -16.12 -11.55
CA ALA A 113 21.19 -15.50 -10.60
C ALA A 113 20.76 -15.73 -9.14
N LYS A 114 21.71 -16.16 -8.31
CA LYS A 114 21.45 -16.37 -6.88
C LYS A 114 21.28 -15.03 -6.16
N PRO A 115 20.23 -14.84 -5.33
CA PRO A 115 20.07 -13.65 -4.49
C PRO A 115 21.31 -13.41 -3.62
N ALA A 116 21.68 -12.15 -3.41
CA ALA A 116 22.88 -11.81 -2.64
C ALA A 116 22.74 -12.02 -1.12
N GLY A 117 21.50 -12.11 -0.62
CA GLY A 117 21.19 -12.45 0.76
C GLY A 117 21.07 -13.95 1.00
N ALA A 118 21.51 -14.43 2.16
CA ALA A 118 21.12 -15.74 2.64
C ALA A 118 19.63 -15.73 3.00
N ALA A 119 18.91 -16.84 2.72
CA ALA A 119 17.50 -16.95 3.07
C ALA A 119 17.29 -16.83 4.59
N LEU A 120 16.36 -15.96 5.01
CA LEU A 120 16.09 -15.68 6.42
C LEU A 120 15.01 -16.57 7.04
N ALA A 121 14.25 -17.33 6.24
CA ALA A 121 13.07 -18.08 6.68
C ALA A 121 13.30 -19.10 7.82
N ASP A 122 14.56 -19.48 8.07
CA ASP A 122 14.99 -20.41 9.11
C ASP A 122 16.06 -19.80 10.05
N TRP A 123 16.23 -18.48 10.02
CA TRP A 123 17.33 -17.82 10.71
C TRP A 123 17.26 -18.02 12.23
N GLY A 124 16.05 -17.97 12.80
CA GLY A 124 15.75 -18.24 14.21
C GLY A 124 16.11 -19.64 14.70
N ARG A 125 16.41 -20.59 13.81
CA ARG A 125 16.94 -21.94 14.14
C ARG A 125 18.35 -22.19 13.60
N LYS A 126 19.03 -21.17 13.08
CA LYS A 126 20.40 -21.32 12.58
C LYS A 126 21.34 -21.60 13.74
N ASP A 127 21.96 -22.78 13.73
CA ASP A 127 23.00 -23.16 14.69
C ASP A 127 24.12 -22.11 14.70
N PRO A 128 24.53 -21.56 15.85
CA PRO A 128 25.55 -20.51 15.91
C PRO A 128 26.91 -20.94 15.34
N SER A 129 27.24 -22.24 15.35
CA SER A 129 28.45 -22.77 14.67
C SER A 129 28.45 -22.57 13.14
N ARG A 130 27.29 -22.26 12.54
CA ARG A 130 27.11 -21.95 11.10
C ARG A 130 27.13 -20.45 10.83
N ILE A 131 27.51 -19.64 11.80
CA ILE A 131 27.59 -18.18 11.72
C ILE A 131 29.06 -17.77 11.80
N ALA A 132 29.53 -17.02 10.80
CA ALA A 132 30.90 -16.53 10.76
C ALA A 132 31.02 -15.23 11.55
N PHE A 133 31.47 -15.31 12.80
CA PHE A 133 31.73 -14.15 13.65
C PHE A 133 33.02 -13.39 13.27
N GLU A 134 33.94 -14.04 12.56
CA GLU A 134 35.20 -13.44 12.10
C GLU A 134 35.98 -12.81 13.27
N GLN A 135 36.48 -11.58 13.13
CA GLN A 135 37.15 -10.84 14.21
C GLN A 135 36.26 -9.73 14.80
N VAL A 136 34.94 -9.89 14.73
CA VAL A 136 33.99 -8.83 15.12
C VAL A 136 34.07 -8.47 16.61
N VAL A 137 34.38 -9.45 17.47
CA VAL A 137 34.56 -9.22 18.92
C VAL A 137 35.71 -8.23 19.16
N GLN A 138 36.84 -8.40 18.47
CA GLN A 138 37.98 -7.47 18.57
C GLN A 138 37.61 -6.07 18.09
N PHE A 139 36.81 -5.96 17.02
CA PHE A 139 36.32 -4.67 16.54
C PHE A 139 35.44 -3.97 17.58
N VAL A 140 34.45 -4.67 18.14
CA VAL A 140 33.50 -4.09 19.10
C VAL A 140 34.20 -3.69 20.40
N MET A 141 35.10 -4.53 20.92
CA MET A 141 35.86 -4.19 22.13
C MET A 141 36.71 -2.93 21.95
N LYS A 142 37.41 -2.80 20.81
CA LYS A 142 38.22 -1.61 20.50
C LYS A 142 37.36 -0.36 20.29
N ASP A 143 36.22 -0.49 19.63
CA ASP A 143 35.27 0.61 19.38
C ASP A 143 34.67 1.16 20.68
N LEU A 144 34.32 0.27 21.61
CA LEU A 144 33.81 0.65 22.94
C LEU A 144 34.91 1.26 23.83
N SER A 145 36.14 0.73 23.80
CA SER A 145 37.20 1.23 24.70
C SER A 145 37.68 2.64 24.35
N HIS A 146 37.63 3.01 23.07
CA HIS A 146 38.06 4.33 22.58
C HIS A 146 36.96 5.41 22.75
N GLY A 147 36.06 5.22 23.71
CA GLY A 147 35.11 6.24 24.16
C GLY A 147 33.81 6.34 23.36
N GLY A 148 33.49 5.36 22.49
CA GLY A 148 32.13 5.07 21.98
C GLY A 148 31.34 6.21 21.30
N HIS A 149 31.92 7.38 21.07
CA HIS A 149 31.16 8.57 20.75
C HIS A 149 30.71 8.63 19.27
N HIS A 150 29.38 8.60 19.14
CA HIS A 150 28.51 8.89 17.99
C HIS A 150 28.20 7.73 17.02
N ASP A 151 26.89 7.55 16.82
CA ASP A 151 26.25 6.94 15.65
C ASP A 151 26.47 7.82 14.40
N ASP A 152 27.73 8.09 14.05
CA ASP A 152 28.11 8.77 12.82
C ASP A 152 28.11 7.78 11.65
N PRO A 153 27.20 7.92 10.66
CA PRO A 153 27.13 7.01 9.52
C PRO A 153 28.35 7.13 8.58
N HIS A 154 29.18 8.17 8.69
CA HIS A 154 30.30 8.43 7.77
C HIS A 154 31.63 7.80 8.19
N LYS A 155 31.80 7.35 9.44
CA LYS A 155 33.03 6.69 9.92
C LYS A 155 33.31 5.30 9.31
N GLY A 156 32.40 4.77 8.49
CA GLY A 156 32.57 3.50 7.77
C GLY A 156 33.59 3.53 6.61
N MET A 157 34.14 4.70 6.27
CA MET A 157 35.22 4.87 5.28
C MET A 157 36.58 4.95 5.96
N MET A 158 37.23 3.80 6.19
CA MET A 158 38.68 3.81 6.42
C MET A 158 39.39 4.22 5.13
N SER A 159 40.01 5.39 5.15
CA SER A 159 40.75 5.94 4.01
C SER A 159 41.97 5.07 3.71
N SER A 160 42.04 4.53 2.49
CA SER A 160 43.24 3.89 1.97
C SER A 160 44.14 4.92 1.29
N HIS A 161 44.89 5.69 2.08
CA HIS A 161 45.99 6.49 1.52
C HIS A 161 47.21 5.60 1.29
N GLY A 162 47.41 5.19 0.04
CA GLY A 162 48.71 4.74 -0.43
C GLY A 162 49.68 5.93 -0.48
N ASN A 163 50.88 5.75 0.05
CA ASN A 163 51.96 6.73 -0.08
C ASN A 163 52.51 6.71 -1.52
N LEU A 164 52.35 7.82 -2.26
CA LEU A 164 53.10 8.14 -3.47
C LEU A 164 53.19 9.68 -3.61
N ALA A 165 54.30 10.18 -4.15
CA ALA A 165 54.85 11.50 -3.80
C ALA A 165 54.96 12.51 -4.96
N GLY A 166 55.21 13.78 -4.60
CA GLY A 166 55.53 14.92 -5.50
C GLY A 166 54.33 15.86 -5.70
N HIS A 167 54.43 17.20 -5.73
CA HIS A 167 55.50 18.20 -5.56
C HIS A 167 54.82 19.45 -4.89
N GLY A 168 55.46 20.50 -4.36
CA GLY A 168 56.86 20.90 -4.16
C GLY A 168 56.92 22.40 -3.77
N ASN A 169 57.93 22.82 -2.98
CA ASN A 169 58.33 24.20 -2.60
C ASN A 169 57.27 25.21 -2.10
N ASP A 170 57.43 25.74 -0.87
CA ASP A 170 58.08 27.06 -0.68
C ASP A 170 58.62 27.29 0.77
N HIS A 171 59.37 28.37 0.98
CA HIS A 171 60.31 28.66 2.09
C HIS A 171 59.79 28.81 3.54
N GLY A 172 60.69 28.53 4.51
CA GLY A 172 60.63 29.01 5.92
C GLY A 172 61.75 28.42 6.79
N ASP A 173 62.71 29.26 7.22
CA ASP A 173 63.99 28.87 7.86
C ASP A 173 63.93 28.84 9.42
N THR A 174 65.03 28.44 10.08
CA THR A 174 65.36 28.50 11.55
C THR A 174 64.76 27.40 12.45
N ASP A 175 65.48 26.77 13.40
CA ASP A 175 66.93 26.73 13.73
C ASP A 175 67.29 25.49 14.60
N HIS A 176 68.60 25.21 14.77
CA HIS A 176 69.32 24.33 15.72
C HIS A 176 68.55 23.30 16.63
N GLY A 177 69.01 22.05 16.81
CA GLY A 177 70.19 21.35 16.29
C GLY A 177 70.68 20.22 17.24
N GLU A 178 71.46 19.26 16.71
CA GLU A 178 72.28 18.25 17.44
C GLU A 178 71.55 17.24 18.37
N LYS A 179 71.93 15.98 18.62
CA LYS A 179 72.94 14.98 18.16
C LYS A 179 72.57 13.63 18.82
N GLU A 180 72.92 12.41 18.38
CA GLU A 180 73.54 11.83 17.17
C GLU A 180 73.39 10.27 17.23
N HIS A 181 73.51 9.55 16.10
CA HIS A 181 74.07 8.18 15.94
C HIS A 181 73.59 6.95 16.79
N ALA A 182 73.58 5.70 16.28
CA ALA A 182 73.78 5.16 14.92
C ALA A 182 73.40 3.65 14.83
N SER A 183 73.28 3.16 13.59
CA SER A 183 73.66 1.82 13.07
C SER A 183 73.15 0.52 13.77
N SER A 184 72.44 -0.37 13.08
CA SER A 184 72.97 -1.44 12.18
C SER A 184 73.63 -2.62 12.95
N ASP A 185 73.55 -3.91 12.57
CA ASP A 185 72.96 -4.59 11.40
C ASP A 185 72.56 -6.06 11.74
N VAL A 186 71.55 -6.56 11.02
CA VAL A 186 71.42 -7.91 10.40
C VAL A 186 72.06 -9.18 11.04
N ALA A 187 71.20 -10.17 11.33
CA ALA A 187 71.38 -11.61 11.02
C ALA A 187 69.98 -12.27 10.93
N PHE A 188 69.57 -12.93 9.82
CA PHE A 188 69.76 -14.36 9.49
C PHE A 188 69.28 -15.34 10.60
N GLU A 189 68.49 -16.38 10.37
CA GLU A 189 67.72 -16.88 9.20
C GLU A 189 66.73 -17.97 9.69
N GLU A 190 65.95 -18.54 8.77
CA GLU A 190 65.23 -19.83 8.80
C GLU A 190 63.69 -19.84 8.98
N ASP A 191 63.07 -20.40 7.94
CA ASP A 191 61.68 -20.83 7.77
C ASP A 191 61.56 -22.30 8.21
N ASP A 192 60.68 -22.61 9.18
CA ASP A 192 59.66 -23.68 9.05
C ASP A 192 58.73 -23.71 10.29
N THR A 193 57.63 -24.46 10.15
CA THR A 193 56.68 -24.98 11.16
C THR A 193 55.48 -24.11 11.58
N PHE A 194 54.39 -24.31 10.83
CA PHE A 194 53.01 -24.40 11.31
C PHE A 194 52.51 -23.37 12.34
N ALA A 195 51.82 -22.35 11.82
CA ALA A 195 50.98 -21.44 12.57
C ALA A 195 50.02 -22.18 13.53
N THR A 196 50.39 -22.23 14.81
CA THR A 196 49.60 -22.78 15.91
C THR A 196 48.96 -21.68 16.78
N ASP A 197 49.28 -20.41 16.50
CA ASP A 197 48.81 -19.23 17.23
C ASP A 197 47.37 -18.80 16.91
N LEU A 198 46.63 -19.56 16.10
CA LEU A 198 45.19 -19.37 15.88
C LEU A 198 44.31 -19.92 17.03
N ALA A 199 44.89 -20.17 18.20
CA ALA A 199 44.19 -20.63 19.39
C ALA A 199 44.51 -19.76 20.62
N TYR A 200 43.65 -18.78 20.90
CA TYR A 200 43.51 -18.12 22.21
C TYR A 200 44.77 -17.45 22.82
N GLY A 201 45.71 -17.01 22.00
CA GLY A 201 46.75 -16.06 22.42
C GLY A 201 46.16 -14.66 22.64
N VAL A 202 45.91 -14.29 23.89
CA VAL A 202 45.64 -12.89 24.27
C VAL A 202 46.99 -12.21 24.49
N GLU A 203 47.44 -11.41 23.52
CA GLU A 203 48.59 -10.53 23.73
C GLU A 203 48.23 -9.41 24.71
N GLU A 204 49.14 -9.16 25.65
CA GLU A 204 48.95 -8.26 26.80
C GLU A 204 49.05 -6.77 26.41
N GLU A 205 48.03 -6.19 25.78
CA GLU A 205 47.71 -4.74 25.83
C GLU A 205 46.39 -4.38 25.11
N HIS A 206 45.25 -4.84 25.64
CA HIS A 206 43.92 -4.42 25.15
C HIS A 206 43.02 -3.96 26.30
N ASP A 207 42.41 -2.78 26.15
CA ASP A 207 41.42 -2.25 27.09
C ASP A 207 40.20 -3.19 27.17
N HIS A 208 40.06 -3.91 28.29
CA HIS A 208 38.96 -4.84 28.48
C HIS A 208 37.68 -4.11 28.91
N VAL A 209 36.79 -3.85 27.95
CA VAL A 209 35.40 -3.44 28.23
C VAL A 209 34.59 -4.65 28.67
N SER A 210 34.02 -4.61 29.86
CA SER A 210 33.11 -5.65 30.37
C SER A 210 31.65 -5.37 29.98
N PRO A 211 30.79 -6.38 29.79
CA PRO A 211 29.34 -6.17 29.58
C PRO A 211 28.68 -5.30 30.65
N GLU A 212 29.18 -5.33 31.89
CA GLU A 212 28.68 -4.55 33.02
C GLU A 212 29.17 -3.09 33.05
N SER A 213 30.12 -2.74 32.17
CA SER A 213 30.69 -1.38 32.07
C SER A 213 30.03 -0.48 31.02
N VAL A 214 29.02 -1.00 30.33
CA VAL A 214 28.19 -0.29 29.33
C VAL A 214 26.72 -0.25 29.78
N ASP A 215 25.82 0.37 29.01
CA ASP A 215 24.38 0.31 29.27
C ASP A 215 23.84 -1.13 29.19
N SER A 216 22.68 -1.40 29.81
CA SER A 216 22.11 -2.75 29.93
C SER A 216 21.92 -3.46 28.60
N ASP A 217 21.55 -2.72 27.55
CA ASP A 217 21.14 -3.29 26.27
C ASP A 217 22.38 -3.60 25.44
N THR A 218 23.33 -2.65 25.38
CA THR A 218 24.67 -2.90 24.82
C THR A 218 25.39 -4.02 25.57
N GLY A 219 25.27 -4.08 26.90
CA GLY A 219 25.85 -5.12 27.74
C GLY A 219 25.30 -6.51 27.40
N TYR A 220 23.98 -6.65 27.33
CA TYR A 220 23.32 -7.89 26.92
C TYR A 220 23.78 -8.34 25.52
N PHE A 221 23.76 -7.45 24.52
CA PHE A 221 24.18 -7.85 23.18
C PHE A 221 25.70 -8.08 23.05
N LEU A 222 26.52 -7.44 23.88
CA LEU A 222 27.96 -7.70 23.96
C LEU A 222 28.24 -9.08 24.58
N GLU A 223 27.55 -9.45 25.67
CA GLU A 223 27.60 -10.79 26.26
C GLU A 223 27.20 -11.85 25.21
N LYS A 224 26.09 -11.63 24.50
CA LYS A 224 25.64 -12.51 23.42
C LYS A 224 26.63 -12.60 22.27
N LEU A 225 27.32 -11.51 21.92
CA LEU A 225 28.35 -11.52 20.87
C LEU A 225 29.60 -12.29 21.32
N LEU A 226 30.01 -12.15 22.58
CA LEU A 226 31.11 -12.91 23.19
C LEU A 226 30.82 -14.40 23.26
N ALA A 227 29.59 -14.77 23.64
CA ALA A 227 29.09 -16.15 23.65
C ALA A 227 28.93 -16.76 22.24
N HIS A 228 29.22 -16.00 21.18
CA HIS A 228 28.99 -16.38 19.79
C HIS A 228 27.51 -16.75 19.52
N GLU A 229 26.59 -16.05 20.18
CA GLU A 229 25.15 -16.21 20.01
C GLU A 229 24.60 -15.34 18.88
N ARG A 230 23.43 -15.73 18.40
CA ARG A 230 22.73 -15.15 17.25
C ARG A 230 22.33 -13.69 17.47
N GLU A 231 21.89 -13.41 18.67
CA GLU A 231 21.35 -12.15 19.15
C GLU A 231 22.44 -11.07 19.04
N GLY A 232 23.65 -11.38 19.53
CA GLY A 232 24.83 -10.52 19.36
C GLY A 232 25.26 -10.38 17.90
N PHE A 233 25.20 -11.46 17.10
CA PHE A 233 25.52 -11.39 15.67
C PHE A 233 24.59 -10.41 14.92
N LEU A 234 23.27 -10.51 15.10
CA LEU A 234 22.32 -9.63 14.43
C LEU A 234 22.45 -8.19 14.91
N TRP A 235 22.58 -7.97 16.21
CA TRP A 235 22.79 -6.64 16.79
C TRP A 235 23.94 -5.92 16.10
N GLN A 236 25.11 -6.56 16.03
CA GLN A 236 26.28 -5.95 15.42
C GLN A 236 26.20 -5.91 13.88
N LYS A 237 25.52 -6.86 13.23
CA LYS A 237 25.28 -6.79 11.77
C LYS A 237 24.34 -5.65 11.37
N LEU A 238 23.32 -5.36 12.15
CA LEU A 238 22.39 -4.24 11.90
C LEU A 238 23.03 -2.90 12.30
N LYS A 239 23.84 -2.87 13.37
CA LYS A 239 24.55 -1.67 13.82
C LYS A 239 25.68 -1.26 12.86
N ARG A 240 26.61 -2.16 12.52
CA ARG A 240 27.74 -1.90 11.58
C ARG A 240 28.09 -3.14 10.75
N PRO A 241 27.40 -3.39 9.61
CA PRO A 241 27.55 -4.63 8.85
C PRO A 241 28.98 -4.97 8.40
N ARG A 242 29.78 -3.95 8.07
CA ARG A 242 31.18 -4.06 7.60
C ARG A 242 32.19 -4.39 8.70
N SER A 243 31.82 -4.33 9.98
CA SER A 243 32.71 -4.70 11.10
C SER A 243 33.23 -6.14 11.04
N TYR A 244 32.53 -7.04 10.32
CA TYR A 244 32.93 -8.44 10.11
C TYR A 244 34.06 -8.62 9.08
N ASP A 245 34.46 -7.56 8.35
CA ASP A 245 35.68 -7.56 7.53
C ASP A 245 36.90 -6.99 8.30
N TYR A 246 36.75 -6.67 9.59
CA TYR A 246 37.85 -6.19 10.43
C TYR A 246 39.01 -7.20 10.45
N LYS A 247 40.25 -6.70 10.23
CA LYS A 247 41.47 -7.51 10.03
C LYS A 247 41.36 -8.62 8.96
N LYS A 248 40.38 -8.54 8.04
CA LYS A 248 40.23 -9.48 6.91
C LYS A 248 40.48 -8.84 5.54
N VAL A 249 40.54 -7.51 5.47
CA VAL A 249 40.74 -6.74 4.23
C VAL A 249 42.09 -6.98 3.52
N GLU A 250 43.10 -7.49 4.23
CA GLU A 250 44.41 -7.89 3.67
C GLU A 250 44.31 -9.19 2.86
N ASN A 251 43.38 -10.07 3.24
CA ASN A 251 43.16 -11.39 2.64
C ASN A 251 41.81 -11.49 1.90
N LYS A 252 41.14 -10.35 1.64
CA LYS A 252 39.89 -10.25 0.87
C LYS A 252 40.00 -9.16 -0.17
N SER A 253 39.90 -9.55 -1.44
CA SER A 253 39.77 -8.60 -2.55
C SER A 253 38.51 -7.73 -2.40
N TYR A 254 38.46 -6.61 -3.12
CA TYR A 254 37.31 -5.70 -3.12
C TYR A 254 35.96 -6.41 -3.38
N ASN A 255 35.97 -7.45 -4.22
CA ASN A 255 34.78 -8.20 -4.59
C ASN A 255 34.26 -9.16 -3.51
N GLU A 256 35.11 -9.58 -2.58
CA GLU A 256 34.82 -10.53 -1.49
C GLU A 256 34.38 -9.88 -0.18
N ARG A 257 34.53 -8.56 -0.06
CA ARG A 257 34.05 -7.77 1.10
C ARG A 257 32.52 -7.80 1.22
N TYR A 258 32.02 -7.72 2.45
CA TYR A 258 30.58 -7.75 2.77
C TYR A 258 29.81 -6.64 2.02
N ARG A 259 28.69 -7.04 1.42
CA ARG A 259 27.86 -6.21 0.54
C ARG A 259 26.62 -5.61 1.23
N MET A 260 26.32 -6.05 2.45
CA MET A 260 25.16 -5.60 3.22
C MET A 260 25.24 -4.07 3.44
N PRO A 261 24.23 -3.28 3.01
CA PRO A 261 24.15 -1.86 3.30
C PRO A 261 24.10 -1.59 4.81
N GLN A 262 24.58 -0.41 5.21
CA GLN A 262 24.33 0.10 6.56
C GLN A 262 22.98 0.80 6.55
N PHE A 263 21.99 0.21 7.23
CA PHE A 263 20.67 0.79 7.39
C PHE A 263 20.70 1.79 8.56
N PRO A 264 20.05 2.97 8.44
CA PRO A 264 20.07 4.02 9.46
C PRO A 264 19.10 3.73 10.62
N PHE A 265 18.97 2.47 11.05
CA PHE A 265 18.03 2.07 12.09
C PHE A 265 18.48 2.58 13.48
N HIS A 266 17.55 3.17 14.24
CA HIS A 266 17.75 3.45 15.66
C HIS A 266 17.66 2.17 16.51
N ALA A 267 18.02 2.24 17.80
CA ALA A 267 18.13 1.06 18.67
C ALA A 267 16.87 0.17 18.67
N LYS A 268 15.69 0.78 18.92
CA LYS A 268 14.40 0.08 18.90
C LYS A 268 14.03 -0.53 17.54
N GLU A 269 14.25 0.14 16.41
CA GLU A 269 14.02 -0.45 15.07
C GLU A 269 14.91 -1.69 14.84
N ARG A 270 16.18 -1.64 15.28
CA ARG A 270 17.07 -2.80 15.21
C ARG A 270 16.51 -3.96 16.04
N GLU A 271 16.01 -3.69 17.24
CA GLU A 271 15.40 -4.71 18.11
C GLU A 271 14.13 -5.32 17.52
N GLU A 272 13.26 -4.50 16.90
CA GLU A 272 12.05 -4.98 16.20
C GLU A 272 12.41 -5.89 15.01
N VAL A 273 13.39 -5.50 14.19
CA VAL A 273 13.92 -6.32 13.09
C VAL A 273 14.60 -7.59 13.61
N MET A 274 15.38 -7.51 14.69
CA MET A 274 16.00 -8.66 15.33
C MET A 274 14.95 -9.65 15.84
N THR A 275 13.92 -9.17 16.52
CA THR A 275 12.82 -9.98 17.06
C THR A 275 12.11 -10.72 15.93
N PHE A 276 11.83 -10.04 14.82
CA PHE A 276 11.26 -10.69 13.63
C PHE A 276 12.18 -11.79 13.08
N VAL A 277 13.48 -11.49 12.85
CA VAL A 277 14.43 -12.45 12.25
C VAL A 277 14.74 -13.63 13.18
N LEU A 278 14.80 -13.41 14.49
CA LEU A 278 14.90 -14.46 15.52
C LEU A 278 13.62 -15.31 15.59
N GLY A 279 12.46 -14.72 15.29
CA GLY A 279 11.18 -15.41 15.19
C GLY A 279 10.99 -16.26 13.92
N LEU A 280 11.91 -16.19 12.94
CA LEU A 280 11.86 -17.02 11.73
C LEU A 280 12.35 -18.45 12.02
N VAL A 281 11.48 -19.22 12.67
CA VAL A 281 11.64 -20.65 12.97
C VAL A 281 10.62 -21.49 12.20
N ALA A 282 11.04 -22.69 11.78
CA ALA A 282 10.16 -23.64 11.07
C ALA A 282 9.14 -24.35 11.98
N GLU A 283 9.34 -24.31 13.30
CA GLU A 283 8.40 -24.85 14.27
C GLU A 283 7.38 -23.77 14.64
N PRO A 284 6.06 -24.00 14.52
CA PRO A 284 5.07 -23.02 14.92
C PRO A 284 5.21 -22.74 16.43
N PRO A 285 4.98 -21.49 16.88
CA PRO A 285 5.00 -21.17 18.31
C PRO A 285 4.01 -22.07 19.06
N ALA A 286 4.33 -22.41 20.32
CA ALA A 286 3.48 -23.25 21.14
C ALA A 286 2.04 -22.68 21.22
N THR A 287 1.04 -23.55 21.28
CA THR A 287 -0.36 -23.19 21.00
C THR A 287 -0.95 -22.14 21.96
N GLU A 288 -0.34 -21.98 23.14
CA GLU A 288 -0.59 -20.95 24.14
C GLU A 288 -0.09 -19.55 23.75
N PHE A 289 0.93 -19.45 22.88
CA PHE A 289 1.48 -18.19 22.35
C PHE A 289 0.93 -17.84 20.96
N VAL A 290 0.17 -18.73 20.33
CA VAL A 290 -0.56 -18.43 19.10
C VAL A 290 -1.68 -17.43 19.41
N TYR A 291 -1.71 -16.31 18.69
CA TYR A 291 -2.77 -15.31 18.86
C TYR A 291 -4.12 -15.83 18.35
N HIS A 292 -5.03 -16.15 19.27
CA HIS A 292 -6.39 -16.60 18.96
C HIS A 292 -7.32 -15.40 18.73
N ALA A 293 -7.20 -14.78 17.54
CA ALA A 293 -8.04 -13.66 17.12
C ALA A 293 -9.54 -13.99 17.17
N THR A 294 -10.37 -13.02 17.56
CA THR A 294 -11.82 -13.12 17.40
C THR A 294 -12.20 -13.20 15.92
N PRO A 295 -13.38 -13.71 15.53
CA PRO A 295 -13.78 -13.78 14.11
C PRO A 295 -13.73 -12.43 13.39
N ARG A 296 -14.01 -11.32 14.09
CA ARG A 296 -13.93 -9.95 13.56
C ARG A 296 -12.49 -9.48 13.36
N GLU A 297 -11.64 -9.76 14.34
CA GLU A 297 -10.22 -9.42 14.26
C GLU A 297 -9.49 -10.28 13.22
N LYS A 298 -9.88 -11.55 13.07
CA LYS A 298 -9.38 -12.42 12.00
C LYS A 298 -9.76 -11.90 10.62
N ALA A 299 -11.01 -11.52 10.40
CA ALA A 299 -11.44 -10.87 9.15
C ALA A 299 -10.63 -9.59 8.86
N ARG A 300 -10.37 -8.77 9.89
CA ARG A 300 -9.53 -7.58 9.79
C ARG A 300 -8.08 -7.92 9.39
N LEU A 301 -7.48 -8.96 9.96
CA LEU A 301 -6.10 -9.34 9.65
C LEU A 301 -5.99 -10.00 8.26
N ASP A 302 -6.86 -10.97 7.95
CA ASP A 302 -6.82 -11.72 6.69
C ASP A 302 -6.99 -10.80 5.47
N GLY A 303 -7.91 -9.82 5.54
CA GLY A 303 -8.10 -8.86 4.44
C GLY A 303 -7.07 -7.73 4.41
N LEU A 304 -6.47 -7.34 5.55
CA LEU A 304 -5.37 -6.38 5.55
C LEU A 304 -4.14 -6.94 4.80
N VAL A 305 -3.82 -8.22 4.99
CA VAL A 305 -2.76 -8.91 4.22
C VAL A 305 -3.02 -8.86 2.71
N VAL A 306 -4.29 -8.95 2.28
CA VAL A 306 -4.65 -8.79 0.87
C VAL A 306 -4.50 -7.33 0.41
N ALA A 307 -4.96 -6.37 1.22
CA ALA A 307 -4.87 -4.95 0.91
C ALA A 307 -3.42 -4.47 0.77
N GLU A 308 -2.52 -4.93 1.64
CA GLU A 308 -1.09 -4.66 1.59
C GLU A 308 -0.45 -5.33 0.36
N ARG A 309 -0.75 -6.61 0.10
CA ARG A 309 -0.22 -7.36 -1.05
C ARG A 309 -0.51 -6.71 -2.41
N PHE A 310 -1.67 -6.05 -2.54
CA PHE A 310 -2.05 -5.34 -3.77
C PHE A 310 -1.91 -3.81 -3.66
N ASN A 311 -1.21 -3.33 -2.62
CA ASN A 311 -0.96 -1.92 -2.31
C ASN A 311 -2.21 -1.02 -2.44
N CYS A 312 -3.35 -1.48 -1.92
CA CYS A 312 -4.60 -0.72 -1.95
C CYS A 312 -4.46 0.63 -1.24
N SER A 313 -3.64 0.69 -0.18
CA SER A 313 -3.31 1.92 0.56
C SER A 313 -2.56 2.96 -0.28
N GLY A 314 -1.76 2.56 -1.28
CA GLY A 314 -1.05 3.53 -2.13
C GLY A 314 -2.00 4.47 -2.88
N CYS A 315 -3.17 3.96 -3.29
CA CYS A 315 -4.21 4.75 -3.94
C CYS A 315 -5.27 5.28 -2.94
N HIS A 316 -5.70 4.45 -1.99
CA HIS A 316 -6.86 4.71 -1.15
C HIS A 316 -6.49 4.99 0.30
N ALA A 317 -7.08 6.03 0.91
CA ALA A 317 -7.04 6.18 2.36
C ALA A 317 -7.92 5.10 3.01
N LEU A 318 -7.29 4.20 3.78
CA LEU A 318 -7.94 3.12 4.54
C LEU A 318 -8.28 3.57 5.96
N GLN A 319 -7.58 4.58 6.48
CA GLN A 319 -7.85 5.24 7.76
C GLN A 319 -7.55 6.74 7.60
N MET A 320 -8.40 7.59 8.18
CA MET A 320 -8.15 9.03 8.28
C MET A 320 -7.14 9.35 9.37
N ASP A 321 -6.61 10.58 9.34
CA ASP A 321 -5.77 11.10 10.42
C ASP A 321 -6.58 11.16 11.72
N ARG A 322 -5.90 10.93 12.85
CA ARG A 322 -6.44 11.18 14.19
C ARG A 322 -5.51 12.13 14.94
N TRP A 323 -6.09 13.14 15.56
CA TRP A 323 -5.39 14.02 16.49
C TRP A 323 -6.04 13.88 17.86
N ASP A 324 -5.28 13.37 18.83
CA ASP A 324 -5.63 13.48 20.23
C ASP A 324 -5.04 14.82 20.70
N LEU A 325 -5.87 15.78 21.08
CA LEU A 325 -5.50 17.18 21.30
C LEU A 325 -5.61 17.56 22.78
N ALA A 326 -4.72 18.44 23.24
CA ALA A 326 -4.78 19.06 24.56
C ALA A 326 -4.81 20.60 24.40
N TYR A 327 -6.00 21.20 24.53
CA TYR A 327 -6.30 22.58 24.14
C TYR A 327 -6.75 23.44 25.32
N GLU A 328 -6.59 24.76 25.23
CA GLU A 328 -7.14 25.68 26.23
C GLU A 328 -8.67 25.79 26.03
N PRO A 329 -9.49 25.83 27.11
CA PRO A 329 -10.94 25.91 26.97
C PRO A 329 -11.38 27.08 26.09
N GLU A 330 -12.42 26.86 25.27
CA GLU A 330 -13.05 27.88 24.41
C GLU A 330 -12.20 28.34 23.19
N THR A 331 -10.95 27.89 23.01
CA THR A 331 -10.09 28.27 21.86
C THR A 331 -10.37 27.50 20.56
N MET A 332 -11.36 26.61 20.53
CA MET A 332 -11.67 25.74 19.38
C MET A 332 -12.89 26.23 18.58
N GLY A 333 -13.29 27.49 18.77
CA GLY A 333 -14.40 28.15 18.08
C GLY A 333 -15.80 27.70 18.53
N GLU A 334 -16.82 28.52 18.25
CA GLU A 334 -18.20 28.23 18.63
C GLU A 334 -18.78 26.98 17.92
N PRO A 335 -19.71 26.24 18.56
CA PRO A 335 -20.39 25.12 17.92
C PRO A 335 -21.35 25.59 16.81
N PRO A 336 -21.27 25.02 15.60
CA PRO A 336 -22.18 25.36 14.51
C PRO A 336 -23.60 24.82 14.75
N VAL A 337 -24.62 25.64 14.46
CA VAL A 337 -26.03 25.23 14.59
C VAL A 337 -26.44 24.32 13.43
N PHE A 338 -26.50 23.01 13.68
CA PHE A 338 -27.01 22.05 12.71
C PHE A 338 -28.54 21.95 12.72
N ARG A 339 -29.15 22.13 11.55
CA ARG A 339 -30.58 21.87 11.30
C ARG A 339 -30.67 20.66 10.37
N ASP A 340 -30.55 19.48 10.96
CA ASP A 340 -30.45 18.20 10.25
C ASP A 340 -31.50 17.19 10.74
N TYR A 341 -31.65 16.09 10.00
CA TYR A 341 -32.58 15.00 10.31
C TYR A 341 -32.29 14.38 11.70
N PRO A 342 -33.32 13.97 12.48
CA PRO A 342 -33.11 13.43 13.82
C PRO A 342 -32.22 12.19 13.88
N PHE A 343 -32.25 11.35 12.84
CA PHE A 343 -31.43 10.14 12.72
C PHE A 343 -29.96 10.41 12.34
N LEU A 344 -29.62 11.63 11.89
CA LEU A 344 -28.25 12.05 11.57
C LEU A 344 -27.58 12.84 12.72
N LYS A 345 -28.19 12.91 13.90
CA LYS A 345 -27.62 13.61 15.06
C LYS A 345 -26.44 12.84 15.64
N GLY A 346 -25.42 13.57 16.08
CA GLY A 346 -24.30 12.98 16.84
C GLY A 346 -24.80 12.33 18.13
N HIS A 347 -24.40 11.08 18.35
CA HIS A 347 -24.78 10.29 19.53
C HIS A 347 -23.63 10.25 20.54
N PHE A 348 -23.76 11.02 21.62
CA PHE A 348 -22.82 11.06 22.74
C PHE A 348 -23.55 10.75 24.05
N THR A 349 -22.88 10.04 24.96
CA THR A 349 -23.42 9.81 26.31
C THR A 349 -23.24 11.05 27.19
N PRO A 350 -24.04 11.23 28.26
CA PRO A 350 -23.81 12.30 29.24
C PRO A 350 -22.40 12.25 29.84
N ASP A 351 -21.86 11.04 30.05
CA ASP A 351 -20.50 10.84 30.55
C ASP A 351 -19.47 11.39 29.55
N GLN A 352 -19.58 11.08 28.25
CA GLN A 352 -18.68 11.62 27.22
C GLN A 352 -18.73 13.15 27.12
N VAL A 353 -19.93 13.74 27.27
CA VAL A 353 -20.09 15.20 27.32
C VAL A 353 -19.36 15.78 28.52
N GLN A 354 -19.49 15.16 29.70
CA GLN A 354 -18.77 15.58 30.90
C GLN A 354 -17.26 15.39 30.78
N ASP A 355 -16.78 14.25 30.28
CA ASP A 355 -15.36 13.96 30.04
C ASP A 355 -14.72 15.02 29.11
N SER A 356 -15.47 15.55 28.14
CA SER A 356 -14.98 16.60 27.22
C SER A 356 -14.94 18.01 27.84
N LEU A 357 -15.55 18.20 29.01
CA LEU A 357 -15.50 19.44 29.79
C LEU A 357 -14.40 19.45 30.85
N ASP A 358 -13.91 18.25 31.22
CA ASP A 358 -12.90 18.06 32.25
C ASP A 358 -11.55 18.67 31.86
N ILE A 359 -10.88 19.23 32.87
CA ILE A 359 -9.65 20.01 32.72
C ILE A 359 -8.52 19.28 33.44
N ASP A 360 -7.38 19.15 32.78
CA ASP A 360 -6.19 18.51 33.32
C ASP A 360 -5.42 19.40 34.32
N THR A 361 -4.31 18.88 34.84
CA THR A 361 -3.47 19.59 35.82
C THR A 361 -2.77 20.83 35.30
N VAL A 362 -2.71 21.06 33.98
CA VAL A 362 -2.12 22.25 33.35
C VAL A 362 -3.16 23.21 32.79
N GLY A 363 -4.46 22.95 33.00
CA GLY A 363 -5.55 23.83 32.60
C GLY A 363 -6.14 23.53 31.22
N ARG A 364 -5.81 22.39 30.60
CA ARG A 364 -6.25 22.03 29.24
C ARG A 364 -7.36 20.99 29.22
N ARG A 365 -8.24 21.10 28.22
CA ARG A 365 -9.25 20.09 27.84
C ARG A 365 -8.68 19.13 26.81
N HIS A 366 -9.28 17.94 26.72
CA HIS A 366 -8.84 16.87 25.82
C HIS A 366 -9.93 16.49 24.83
N THR A 367 -9.57 16.21 23.58
CA THR A 367 -10.49 15.67 22.55
C THR A 367 -9.74 14.84 21.51
N SER A 368 -10.45 13.95 20.81
CA SER A 368 -9.91 13.21 19.66
C SER A 368 -10.67 13.57 18.39
N LEU A 369 -10.02 14.28 17.47
CA LEU A 369 -10.56 14.55 16.14
C LEU A 369 -10.13 13.44 15.18
N VAL A 370 -11.04 12.97 14.32
CA VAL A 370 -10.72 12.06 13.21
C VAL A 370 -11.18 12.74 11.93
N GLY A 371 -10.27 12.94 10.99
CA GLY A 371 -10.53 13.82 9.85
C GLY A 371 -9.40 13.90 8.85
N MET A 372 -9.46 14.91 8.00
CA MET A 372 -8.44 15.22 7.00
C MET A 372 -8.07 16.70 7.14
N PRO A 373 -6.79 17.09 7.18
CA PRO A 373 -6.43 18.50 7.09
C PRO A 373 -6.86 19.04 5.73
N ILE A 374 -7.29 20.30 5.66
CA ILE A 374 -7.44 20.94 4.35
C ILE A 374 -6.06 21.07 3.73
N LEU A 375 -5.97 20.70 2.45
CA LEU A 375 -4.75 20.85 1.67
C LEU A 375 -4.83 22.14 0.86
N ASP A 376 -3.70 22.84 0.80
CA ASP A 376 -3.50 23.94 -0.12
C ASP A 376 -3.65 23.47 -1.58
N PRO A 377 -4.42 24.18 -2.43
CA PRO A 377 -4.76 23.73 -3.78
C PRO A 377 -3.63 23.82 -4.80
N GLU A 378 -2.48 24.43 -4.47
CA GLU A 378 -1.36 24.62 -5.42
C GLU A 378 -0.17 23.72 -5.05
N THR A 379 0.10 23.55 -3.77
CA THR A 379 1.19 22.72 -3.23
C THR A 379 0.75 21.31 -2.81
N GLY A 380 -0.52 21.11 -2.48
CA GLY A 380 -1.03 19.86 -1.89
C GLY A 380 -0.60 19.61 -0.44
N ASN A 381 0.08 20.56 0.21
CA ASN A 381 0.48 20.46 1.62
C ASN A 381 -0.67 20.83 2.56
N PRO A 382 -0.67 20.41 3.83
CA PRO A 382 -1.62 20.89 4.84
C PRO A 382 -1.58 22.42 4.95
N GLN A 383 -2.73 23.06 4.78
CA GLN A 383 -2.89 24.50 4.87
C GLN A 383 -2.81 24.98 6.32
N LEU A 384 -2.16 26.12 6.55
CA LEU A 384 -2.26 26.89 7.79
C LEU A 384 -3.18 28.09 7.57
N VAL A 385 -3.89 28.47 8.63
CA VAL A 385 -4.78 29.64 8.65
C VAL A 385 -4.62 30.42 9.95
N ASP A 386 -5.05 31.68 9.97
CA ASP A 386 -5.23 32.45 11.19
C ASP A 386 -6.52 32.07 11.95
N GLU A 387 -6.84 32.77 13.04
CA GLU A 387 -8.05 32.54 13.85
C GLU A 387 -9.35 32.80 13.06
N ASP A 388 -9.33 33.69 12.06
CA ASP A 388 -10.46 34.00 11.17
C ASP A 388 -10.60 33.00 10.00
N GLY A 389 -9.66 32.05 9.86
CA GLY A 389 -9.64 31.04 8.80
C GLY A 389 -9.06 31.54 7.46
N ILE A 390 -8.32 32.64 7.47
CA ILE A 390 -7.60 33.18 6.30
C ILE A 390 -6.29 32.41 6.13
N PRO A 391 -5.93 31.93 4.91
CA PRO A 391 -4.64 31.28 4.67
C PRO A 391 -3.46 32.22 4.95
N VAL A 392 -2.45 31.71 5.65
CA VAL A 392 -1.22 32.43 6.04
C VAL A 392 0.03 31.61 5.70
N GLU A 393 1.12 32.30 5.42
CA GLU A 393 2.42 31.63 5.17
C GLU A 393 3.14 31.27 6.49
N PRO A 394 3.96 30.20 6.54
CA PRO A 394 4.57 29.73 7.79
C PRO A 394 5.62 30.67 8.41
N ASP A 395 6.05 31.72 7.70
CA ASP A 395 7.03 32.71 8.13
C ASP A 395 6.41 34.05 8.58
N GLU A 396 5.08 34.15 8.64
CA GLU A 396 4.41 35.34 9.19
C GLU A 396 4.61 35.47 10.72
N GLU A 397 5.17 36.61 11.14
CA GLU A 397 5.32 36.97 12.56
C GLU A 397 3.97 37.44 13.16
N ASP A 398 3.81 37.27 14.48
CA ASP A 398 2.63 37.66 15.27
C ASP A 398 1.28 36.96 14.92
N VAL A 399 1.29 35.87 14.14
CA VAL A 399 0.10 35.05 13.82
C VAL A 399 -0.05 33.83 14.73
N ILE A 400 -1.28 33.56 15.20
CA ILE A 400 -1.62 32.29 15.88
C ILE A 400 -2.07 31.28 14.81
N PHE A 401 -1.15 30.38 14.43
CA PHE A 401 -1.41 29.37 13.42
C PHE A 401 -2.44 28.34 13.88
N HIS A 402 -3.48 28.17 13.06
CA HIS A 402 -4.49 27.14 13.17
C HIS A 402 -4.43 26.19 11.96
N ARG A 403 -4.84 24.94 12.18
CA ARG A 403 -4.98 23.93 11.14
C ARG A 403 -6.46 23.60 10.92
N PRO A 404 -7.03 23.89 9.74
CA PRO A 404 -8.41 23.52 9.42
C PRO A 404 -8.52 22.00 9.21
N VAL A 405 -9.34 21.33 10.02
CA VAL A 405 -9.61 19.90 9.93
C VAL A 405 -11.06 19.65 9.48
N MET A 406 -11.20 18.97 8.34
CA MET A 406 -12.46 18.42 7.85
C MET A 406 -12.77 17.13 8.62
N LEU A 407 -13.80 17.12 9.46
CA LEU A 407 -14.16 15.96 10.27
C LEU A 407 -14.72 14.81 9.43
N TRP A 408 -14.27 13.59 9.75
CA TRP A 408 -14.75 12.31 9.21
C TRP A 408 -15.39 11.41 10.29
N LYS A 409 -15.33 11.83 11.55
CA LYS A 409 -16.09 11.29 12.67
C LYS A 409 -16.62 12.45 13.50
N ASP A 410 -17.85 12.35 14.00
CA ASP A 410 -18.39 13.35 14.94
C ASP A 410 -17.51 13.36 16.21
N ALA A 411 -17.25 14.56 16.75
CA ALA A 411 -16.40 14.79 17.91
C ALA A 411 -17.11 15.67 18.95
N LEU A 412 -16.64 15.64 20.20
CA LEU A 412 -17.03 16.58 21.25
C LEU A 412 -15.90 17.57 21.50
N ILE A 413 -16.24 18.86 21.58
CA ILE A 413 -15.33 19.93 21.93
C ILE A 413 -16.09 20.89 22.86
N ASP A 414 -15.55 21.13 24.05
CA ASP A 414 -16.17 21.95 25.10
C ASP A 414 -17.61 21.51 25.47
N GLY A 415 -17.86 20.20 25.55
CA GLY A 415 -19.21 19.65 25.81
C GLY A 415 -20.15 19.64 24.60
N GLU A 416 -19.75 20.28 23.49
CA GLU A 416 -20.61 20.54 22.34
C GLU A 416 -20.20 19.72 21.11
N ALA A 417 -21.19 19.20 20.38
CA ALA A 417 -20.97 18.29 19.27
C ALA A 417 -20.48 19.02 18.00
N ARG A 418 -19.30 18.66 17.50
CA ARG A 418 -18.83 19.02 16.15
C ARG A 418 -19.12 17.85 15.20
N LEU A 419 -20.00 18.08 14.23
CA LEU A 419 -20.51 17.02 13.36
C LEU A 419 -19.82 17.03 11.98
N VAL A 420 -19.54 15.84 11.44
CA VAL A 420 -19.06 15.56 10.07
C VAL A 420 -19.89 16.32 9.04
N GLY A 421 -19.24 16.96 8.06
CA GLY A 421 -19.93 17.75 7.03
C GLY A 421 -20.37 19.16 7.45
N GLY A 422 -20.09 19.58 8.68
CA GLY A 422 -20.16 20.98 9.10
C GLY A 422 -18.98 21.83 8.59
N PRO A 423 -18.83 23.05 9.14
CA PRO A 423 -17.58 23.81 9.05
C PRO A 423 -16.38 22.99 9.52
N ASN A 424 -15.20 23.29 8.97
CA ASN A 424 -13.94 22.70 9.45
C ASN A 424 -13.67 23.16 10.89
N VAL A 425 -13.06 22.30 11.70
CA VAL A 425 -12.56 22.70 13.01
C VAL A 425 -11.20 23.34 12.82
N PHE A 426 -11.04 24.60 13.23
CA PHE A 426 -9.73 25.26 13.29
C PHE A 426 -9.03 24.82 14.57
N VAL A 427 -7.94 24.07 14.43
CA VAL A 427 -7.19 23.51 15.55
C VAL A 427 -5.93 24.35 15.78
N PRO A 428 -5.76 25.00 16.95
CA PRO A 428 -4.52 25.69 17.29
C PRO A 428 -3.31 24.76 17.20
N GLU A 429 -2.19 25.22 16.64
CA GLU A 429 -0.99 24.39 16.48
C GLU A 429 -0.37 23.99 17.84
N ASP A 430 -0.56 24.80 18.89
CA ASP A 430 -0.13 24.45 20.25
C ASP A 430 -0.91 23.25 20.82
N ALA A 431 -2.20 23.12 20.50
CA ALA A 431 -3.04 21.99 20.88
C ALA A 431 -2.63 20.69 20.16
N ILE A 432 -2.09 20.80 18.94
CA ILE A 432 -1.47 19.68 18.21
C ILE A 432 -0.14 19.30 18.87
N GLN A 433 0.69 20.27 19.24
CA GLN A 433 2.00 20.04 19.88
C GLN A 433 1.90 19.47 21.30
N ALA A 434 0.91 19.91 22.09
CA ALA A 434 0.61 19.35 23.41
C ALA A 434 -0.09 17.98 23.33
N GLY A 435 -0.65 17.64 22.17
CA GLY A 435 -1.35 16.40 21.90
C GLY A 435 -0.49 15.34 21.21
N LYS A 436 -1.14 14.53 20.36
CA LYS A 436 -0.51 13.51 19.55
C LYS A 436 -1.26 13.27 18.25
N HIS A 437 -0.55 13.45 17.14
CA HIS A 437 -1.02 13.10 15.79
C HIS A 437 -0.72 11.62 15.47
N TYR A 438 -1.69 10.99 14.83
CA TYR A 438 -1.62 9.67 14.22
C TYR A 438 -1.95 9.85 12.73
N PRO A 439 -0.97 9.69 11.82
CA PRO A 439 -1.19 9.94 10.41
C PRO A 439 -2.20 8.96 9.80
N ALA A 440 -2.93 9.44 8.79
CA ALA A 440 -3.77 8.61 7.94
C ALA A 440 -3.00 7.41 7.34
N LYS A 441 -3.72 6.31 7.11
CA LYS A 441 -3.14 5.13 6.44
C LYS A 441 -3.53 5.11 4.97
N GLY A 442 -2.56 5.42 4.11
CA GLY A 442 -2.72 5.43 2.67
C GLY A 442 -3.44 6.67 2.13
N GLY A 443 -3.71 6.66 0.83
CA GLY A 443 -4.27 7.77 0.06
C GLY A 443 -3.20 8.71 -0.50
N ASP A 444 -1.94 8.32 -0.48
CA ASP A 444 -0.81 9.21 -0.81
C ASP A 444 -0.83 9.63 -2.28
N LEU A 445 -1.17 8.72 -3.19
CA LEU A 445 -1.38 9.07 -4.61
C LEU A 445 -2.55 10.06 -4.78
N ALA A 446 -3.60 9.97 -3.96
CA ALA A 446 -4.71 10.92 -4.01
C ALA A 446 -4.28 12.32 -3.54
N ARG A 447 -3.45 12.41 -2.48
CA ARG A 447 -2.86 13.69 -2.03
C ARG A 447 -1.93 14.29 -3.09
N LEU A 448 -1.03 13.48 -3.66
CA LEU A 448 -0.08 13.93 -4.69
C LEU A 448 -0.78 14.44 -5.97
N LEU A 449 -1.92 13.83 -6.34
CA LEU A 449 -2.71 14.26 -7.49
C LEU A 449 -3.65 15.44 -7.20
N PHE A 450 -3.86 15.82 -5.94
CA PHE A 450 -4.81 16.87 -5.55
C PHE A 450 -4.56 18.23 -6.23
N PRO A 451 -3.35 18.84 -6.16
CA PRO A 451 -3.10 20.10 -6.86
C PRO A 451 -3.16 19.92 -8.39
N ILE A 452 -2.64 18.80 -8.91
CA ILE A 452 -2.58 18.51 -10.36
C ILE A 452 -3.98 18.48 -10.99
N VAL A 453 -4.95 17.77 -10.40
CA VAL A 453 -6.30 17.69 -10.98
C VAL A 453 -7.08 19.02 -10.87
N ILE A 454 -6.66 19.91 -9.97
CA ILE A 454 -7.18 21.28 -9.87
C ILE A 454 -6.58 22.15 -10.97
N GLU A 455 -5.26 22.08 -11.20
CA GLU A 455 -4.56 22.75 -12.30
C GLU A 455 -5.16 22.36 -13.65
N ASP A 456 -5.28 21.05 -13.92
CA ASP A 456 -5.93 20.49 -15.12
C ASP A 456 -7.37 21.02 -15.32
N GLU A 457 -8.12 21.27 -14.24
CA GLU A 457 -9.48 21.82 -14.36
C GLU A 457 -9.49 23.34 -14.51
N LYS A 458 -8.54 24.09 -13.92
CA LYS A 458 -8.43 25.55 -14.07
C LYS A 458 -8.30 25.95 -15.55
N GLU A 459 -7.69 25.11 -16.39
CA GLU A 459 -7.61 25.32 -17.85
C GLU A 459 -8.97 25.36 -18.56
N VAL A 460 -9.94 24.57 -18.09
CA VAL A 460 -11.28 24.40 -18.70
C VAL A 460 -12.34 25.22 -17.96
N ASN A 461 -12.23 25.30 -16.64
CA ASN A 461 -13.13 25.97 -15.73
C ASN A 461 -12.34 26.77 -14.67
N PRO A 462 -12.08 28.07 -14.92
CA PRO A 462 -11.39 28.94 -13.98
C PRO A 462 -12.08 29.11 -12.61
N ASN A 463 -13.34 28.67 -12.46
CA ASN A 463 -14.10 28.73 -11.22
C ASN A 463 -14.19 27.37 -10.50
N VAL A 464 -13.27 26.45 -10.79
CA VAL A 464 -13.15 25.18 -10.07
C VAL A 464 -12.99 25.40 -8.57
N LYS A 465 -13.73 24.63 -7.76
CA LYS A 465 -13.57 24.60 -6.31
C LYS A 465 -12.60 23.49 -5.93
N PRO A 466 -11.54 23.77 -5.16
CA PRO A 466 -10.62 22.73 -4.68
C PRO A 466 -11.29 21.55 -3.97
N SER A 467 -12.39 21.77 -3.26
CA SER A 467 -13.18 20.71 -2.62
C SER A 467 -13.64 19.62 -3.59
N ASP A 468 -13.95 20.00 -4.83
CA ASP A 468 -14.58 19.11 -5.81
C ASP A 468 -13.56 18.10 -6.39
N ALA A 469 -12.26 18.41 -6.29
CA ALA A 469 -11.16 17.55 -6.74
C ALA A 469 -11.15 16.17 -6.05
N TRP A 470 -11.46 16.11 -4.76
CA TRP A 470 -11.65 14.85 -4.02
C TRP A 470 -12.77 13.96 -4.61
N GLY A 471 -13.70 14.56 -5.36
CA GLY A 471 -14.70 13.86 -6.15
C GLY A 471 -14.14 13.09 -7.35
N TRP A 472 -12.96 13.47 -7.87
CA TRP A 472 -12.31 12.89 -9.06
C TRP A 472 -11.17 11.93 -8.72
N LEU A 473 -10.51 12.16 -7.58
CA LEU A 473 -9.40 11.36 -7.07
C LEU A 473 -9.84 9.95 -6.60
N PRO A 474 -8.91 8.99 -6.42
CA PRO A 474 -9.19 7.72 -5.77
C PRO A 474 -9.96 7.93 -4.46
N PRO A 475 -11.10 7.24 -4.24
CA PRO A 475 -11.93 7.51 -3.08
C PRO A 475 -11.28 6.92 -1.82
N PRO A 476 -11.41 7.56 -0.65
CA PRO A 476 -11.16 6.90 0.62
C PRO A 476 -12.13 5.73 0.80
N LEU A 477 -11.68 4.68 1.48
CA LEU A 477 -12.44 3.45 1.73
C LEU A 477 -12.85 3.31 3.21
N VAL A 478 -12.77 4.41 3.96
CA VAL A 478 -13.31 4.53 5.32
C VAL A 478 -14.84 4.51 5.24
N GLY A 479 -15.50 3.62 5.97
CA GLY A 479 -16.95 3.44 5.91
C GLY A 479 -17.44 2.54 4.76
N GLU A 480 -16.57 2.00 3.90
CA GLU A 480 -16.96 1.21 2.73
C GLU A 480 -17.81 -0.01 3.11
N GLY A 481 -17.52 -0.69 4.22
CA GLY A 481 -18.27 -1.87 4.68
C GLY A 481 -19.72 -1.59 5.11
N ARG A 482 -20.00 -0.36 5.56
CA ARG A 482 -21.36 0.14 5.85
C ARG A 482 -22.05 0.73 4.61
N LYS A 483 -21.30 1.05 3.57
CA LYS A 483 -21.78 1.77 2.38
C LYS A 483 -22.25 0.86 1.27
N VAL A 484 -21.46 -0.17 0.93
CA VAL A 484 -21.77 -1.09 -0.17
C VAL A 484 -22.24 -2.46 0.31
N GLN A 485 -22.98 -3.15 -0.55
CA GLN A 485 -23.41 -4.52 -0.33
C GLN A 485 -22.26 -5.50 -0.56
N SER A 486 -22.07 -6.46 0.36
CA SER A 486 -21.01 -7.47 0.28
C SER A 486 -20.96 -8.24 -1.06
N PRO A 487 -22.10 -8.68 -1.66
CA PRO A 487 -22.08 -9.40 -2.95
C PRO A 487 -21.64 -8.52 -4.13
N TRP A 488 -21.92 -7.22 -4.09
CA TRP A 488 -21.47 -6.29 -5.13
C TRP A 488 -19.98 -5.99 -4.99
N LEU A 489 -19.51 -5.72 -3.78
CA LEU A 489 -18.10 -5.40 -3.54
C LEU A 489 -17.18 -6.57 -3.91
N HIS A 490 -17.62 -7.81 -3.64
CA HIS A 490 -16.94 -9.03 -4.08
C HIS A 490 -16.80 -9.09 -5.61
N LYS A 491 -17.90 -8.91 -6.35
CA LYS A 491 -17.90 -8.87 -7.82
C LYS A 491 -17.05 -7.72 -8.37
N PHE A 492 -17.09 -6.56 -7.72
CA PHE A 492 -16.31 -5.39 -8.10
C PHE A 492 -14.80 -5.64 -7.97
N PHE A 493 -14.34 -6.29 -6.90
CA PHE A 493 -12.94 -6.68 -6.74
C PHE A 493 -12.47 -7.68 -7.81
N LEU A 494 -13.34 -8.58 -8.28
CA LEU A 494 -13.01 -9.52 -9.36
C LEU A 494 -12.98 -8.85 -10.75
N ASN A 495 -13.84 -7.85 -10.98
CA ASN A 495 -13.92 -7.13 -12.25
C ASN A 495 -14.29 -5.65 -12.06
N PRO A 496 -13.31 -4.79 -11.69
CA PRO A 496 -13.56 -3.38 -11.47
C PRO A 496 -13.95 -2.68 -12.77
N HIS A 497 -14.91 -1.76 -12.66
CA HIS A 497 -15.45 -0.98 -13.78
C HIS A 497 -15.67 0.48 -13.37
N PRO A 498 -15.78 1.44 -14.30
CA PRO A 498 -16.04 2.84 -13.96
C PRO A 498 -17.39 3.00 -13.24
N ILE A 499 -17.41 3.80 -12.16
CA ILE A 499 -18.64 4.15 -11.41
C ILE A 499 -18.88 5.67 -11.39
N ARG A 500 -17.81 6.46 -11.23
CA ARG A 500 -17.84 7.92 -11.36
C ARG A 500 -17.33 8.28 -12.76
N PRO A 501 -18.12 8.92 -13.63
CA PRO A 501 -17.64 9.41 -14.93
C PRO A 501 -16.50 10.44 -14.80
N SER A 502 -16.49 11.16 -13.69
CA SER A 502 -15.55 12.22 -13.35
C SER A 502 -14.20 11.76 -12.78
N ALA A 503 -13.99 10.45 -12.54
CA ALA A 503 -12.77 9.96 -11.93
C ALA A 503 -11.58 9.96 -12.91
N VAL A 504 -10.47 10.61 -12.52
CA VAL A 504 -9.25 10.70 -13.35
C VAL A 504 -8.46 9.39 -13.42
N LEU A 505 -8.64 8.51 -12.43
CA LEU A 505 -7.98 7.20 -12.36
C LEU A 505 -8.99 6.05 -12.38
N ARG A 506 -8.55 4.93 -12.96
CA ARG A 506 -9.26 3.66 -12.97
C ARG A 506 -8.61 2.71 -11.96
N MET A 507 -9.43 1.95 -11.23
CA MET A 507 -8.93 0.90 -10.35
C MET A 507 -8.27 -0.22 -11.18
N PRO A 508 -7.03 -0.66 -10.86
CA PRO A 508 -6.38 -1.76 -11.55
C PRO A 508 -7.13 -3.09 -11.37
N LYS A 509 -7.10 -3.94 -12.41
CA LYS A 509 -7.63 -5.30 -12.33
C LYS A 509 -6.53 -6.26 -11.86
N PHE A 510 -6.50 -6.52 -10.55
CA PHE A 510 -5.50 -7.37 -9.91
C PHE A 510 -5.68 -8.89 -10.12
N ASN A 511 -6.71 -9.33 -10.85
CA ASN A 511 -7.07 -10.73 -11.08
C ASN A 511 -7.14 -11.55 -9.77
N LEU A 512 -7.79 -10.97 -8.76
CA LEU A 512 -7.94 -11.54 -7.42
C LEU A 512 -8.61 -12.92 -7.45
N GLN A 513 -8.16 -13.82 -6.58
CA GLN A 513 -8.92 -15.04 -6.28
C GLN A 513 -10.22 -14.67 -5.52
N SER A 514 -11.27 -15.47 -5.69
CA SER A 514 -12.56 -15.27 -4.99
C SER A 514 -12.40 -15.20 -3.47
N SER A 515 -11.46 -15.96 -2.90
CA SER A 515 -11.09 -15.93 -1.47
C SER A 515 -10.43 -14.62 -1.04
N GLN A 516 -9.59 -14.02 -1.89
CA GLN A 516 -8.95 -12.73 -1.62
C GLN A 516 -9.95 -11.59 -1.69
N ALA A 517 -10.86 -11.62 -2.69
CA ALA A 517 -11.97 -10.67 -2.78
C ALA A 517 -12.92 -10.79 -1.56
N ALA A 518 -13.20 -12.01 -1.08
CA ALA A 518 -13.99 -12.24 0.13
C ALA A 518 -13.29 -11.69 1.38
N ALA A 519 -11.99 -11.94 1.56
CA ALA A 519 -11.23 -11.41 2.69
C ALA A 519 -11.23 -9.87 2.73
N LEU A 520 -11.18 -9.18 1.58
CA LEU A 520 -11.33 -7.72 1.51
C LEU A 520 -12.74 -7.25 1.93
N VAL A 521 -13.79 -7.92 1.45
CA VAL A 521 -15.18 -7.62 1.82
C VAL A 521 -15.42 -7.80 3.32
N ASP A 522 -14.92 -8.89 3.89
CA ASP A 522 -14.98 -9.17 5.32
C ASP A 522 -14.14 -8.15 6.11
N TYR A 523 -12.99 -7.72 5.61
CA TYR A 523 -12.18 -6.64 6.21
C TYR A 523 -12.94 -5.32 6.32
N PHE A 524 -13.51 -4.81 5.22
CA PHE A 524 -14.24 -3.55 5.24
C PHE A 524 -15.44 -3.63 6.18
N SER A 525 -16.19 -4.74 6.14
CA SER A 525 -17.29 -4.97 7.07
C SER A 525 -16.82 -5.04 8.52
N ALA A 526 -15.69 -5.73 8.79
CA ALA A 526 -15.10 -5.87 10.12
C ALA A 526 -14.63 -4.53 10.70
N VAL A 527 -13.94 -3.67 9.95
CA VAL A 527 -13.47 -2.37 10.46
C VAL A 527 -14.61 -1.37 10.69
N ASP A 528 -15.65 -1.38 9.86
CA ASP A 528 -16.72 -0.38 9.90
C ASP A 528 -17.89 -0.72 10.84
N GLY A 529 -17.78 -1.76 11.67
CA GLY A 529 -18.85 -2.17 12.60
C GLY A 529 -20.00 -2.95 11.94
N ALA A 530 -20.04 -3.05 10.61
CA ALA A 530 -21.12 -3.70 9.86
C ALA A 530 -21.27 -5.21 10.15
N GLU A 531 -22.46 -5.74 9.85
CA GLU A 531 -22.75 -7.18 9.79
C GLU A 531 -22.22 -7.83 8.50
N TYR A 532 -21.78 -9.08 8.62
CA TYR A 532 -21.08 -9.85 7.58
C TYR A 532 -21.16 -11.36 7.91
N PRO A 533 -20.93 -12.29 6.95
CA PRO A 533 -20.60 -12.05 5.54
C PRO A 533 -21.81 -11.79 4.63
N TYR A 534 -22.97 -12.39 4.93
CA TYR A 534 -24.21 -12.21 4.16
C TYR A 534 -25.30 -11.65 5.07
N VAL A 535 -25.78 -10.45 4.75
CA VAL A 535 -26.84 -9.74 5.47
C VAL A 535 -28.06 -9.72 4.58
N TYR A 536 -29.16 -10.28 5.08
CA TYR A 536 -30.47 -10.15 4.47
C TYR A 536 -31.15 -8.90 5.03
N ASP A 537 -31.70 -8.07 4.16
CA ASP A 537 -32.40 -6.84 4.52
C ASP A 537 -33.82 -6.93 3.96
N SER A 538 -34.81 -7.08 4.84
CA SER A 538 -36.23 -7.23 4.46
C SER A 538 -36.82 -5.98 3.79
N ARG A 539 -36.10 -4.85 3.79
CA ARG A 539 -36.50 -3.69 2.98
C ARG A 539 -36.33 -3.95 1.48
N LEU A 540 -35.51 -4.92 1.08
CA LEU A 540 -35.28 -5.31 -0.32
C LEU A 540 -36.27 -6.36 -0.84
N ASP A 541 -37.25 -6.78 -0.01
CA ASP A 541 -38.32 -7.70 -0.45
C ASP A 541 -39.36 -6.95 -1.29
N GLU A 542 -39.87 -7.55 -2.36
CA GLU A 542 -40.97 -7.00 -3.20
C GLU A 542 -42.18 -6.54 -2.36
N SER A 543 -42.44 -7.23 -1.23
CA SER A 543 -43.52 -6.90 -0.30
C SER A 543 -43.34 -5.59 0.48
N SER A 544 -42.12 -5.06 0.59
CA SER A 544 -41.83 -3.79 1.26
C SER A 544 -42.45 -2.63 0.47
N VAL A 545 -42.30 -2.65 -0.86
CA VAL A 545 -42.88 -1.71 -1.82
C VAL A 545 -44.40 -1.74 -1.76
N ASP A 546 -44.99 -2.93 -1.76
CA ASP A 546 -46.46 -3.07 -1.70
C ASP A 546 -47.03 -2.50 -0.40
N ILE A 547 -46.30 -2.61 0.71
CA ILE A 547 -46.66 -1.99 2.00
C ILE A 547 -46.48 -0.46 1.94
N ALA A 548 -45.46 0.05 1.26
CA ALA A 548 -45.23 1.48 1.08
C ALA A 548 -46.34 2.13 0.23
N GLU A 549 -46.67 1.54 -0.93
CA GLU A 549 -47.75 1.98 -1.81
C GLU A 549 -49.15 1.88 -1.14
N GLN A 550 -49.38 0.89 -0.27
CA GLN A 550 -50.61 0.83 0.54
C GLN A 550 -50.71 1.97 1.57
N ARG A 551 -49.58 2.43 2.12
CA ARG A 551 -49.54 3.55 3.08
C ARG A 551 -49.61 4.90 2.37
N HIS A 552 -49.04 5.02 1.18
CA HIS A 552 -48.97 6.24 0.39
C HIS A 552 -49.16 5.91 -1.10
N PRO A 553 -50.39 6.01 -1.64
CA PRO A 553 -50.65 5.62 -3.03
C PRO A 553 -49.92 6.51 -4.05
N GLY A 554 -49.13 5.90 -4.92
CA GLY A 554 -48.25 6.58 -5.88
C GLY A 554 -46.88 6.94 -5.28
N HIS A 555 -46.40 6.15 -4.31
CA HIS A 555 -45.16 6.37 -3.58
C HIS A 555 -43.95 6.44 -4.53
N LEU A 556 -43.74 5.37 -5.31
CA LEU A 556 -42.63 5.25 -6.23
C LEU A 556 -42.80 6.15 -7.46
N ASP A 557 -44.04 6.33 -7.95
CA ASP A 557 -44.35 7.25 -9.05
C ASP A 557 -44.04 8.72 -8.67
N GLY A 558 -44.34 9.12 -7.43
CA GLY A 558 -44.02 10.46 -6.92
C GLY A 558 -42.51 10.65 -6.73
N ALA A 559 -41.81 9.64 -6.22
CA ALA A 559 -40.35 9.64 -6.15
C ALA A 559 -39.72 9.75 -7.55
N MET A 560 -40.24 9.03 -8.54
CA MET A 560 -39.72 9.05 -9.92
C MET A 560 -39.89 10.44 -10.56
N LYS A 561 -40.99 11.14 -10.26
CA LYS A 561 -41.20 12.55 -10.67
C LYS A 561 -40.19 13.50 -10.04
N ILE A 562 -39.76 13.27 -8.79
CA ILE A 562 -38.66 14.03 -8.17
C ILE A 562 -37.33 13.70 -8.85
N VAL A 563 -37.02 12.40 -9.04
CA VAL A 563 -35.77 11.97 -9.69
C VAL A 563 -35.61 12.60 -11.08
N THR A 564 -36.67 12.55 -11.90
CA THR A 564 -36.69 13.03 -13.29
C THR A 564 -36.91 14.55 -13.43
N ASN A 565 -36.98 15.30 -12.33
CA ASN A 565 -37.07 16.76 -12.39
C ASN A 565 -35.68 17.41 -12.53
N ASN A 566 -35.52 18.31 -13.50
CA ASN A 566 -34.28 19.03 -13.79
C ASN A 566 -33.75 19.91 -12.64
N ASN A 567 -34.52 20.11 -11.57
CA ASN A 567 -34.08 20.82 -10.36
C ASN A 567 -33.36 19.91 -9.34
N TYR A 568 -33.53 18.58 -9.44
CA TYR A 568 -33.08 17.60 -8.44
C TYR A 568 -32.10 16.59 -9.07
N CYS A 569 -32.43 15.29 -9.09
CA CYS A 569 -31.46 14.22 -9.30
C CYS A 569 -30.88 14.17 -10.73
N VAL A 570 -31.73 14.15 -11.77
CA VAL A 570 -31.27 14.11 -13.19
C VAL A 570 -30.48 15.34 -13.62
N LYS A 571 -30.43 16.42 -12.82
CA LYS A 571 -29.55 17.57 -13.10
C LYS A 571 -28.07 17.18 -13.20
N CYS A 572 -27.66 16.15 -12.47
CA CYS A 572 -26.27 15.68 -12.41
C CYS A 572 -26.13 14.17 -12.64
N HIS A 573 -27.14 13.36 -12.30
CA HIS A 573 -27.07 11.90 -12.39
C HIS A 573 -27.56 11.35 -13.73
N LEU A 574 -26.94 10.24 -14.17
CA LEU A 574 -27.44 9.42 -15.28
C LEU A 574 -28.57 8.49 -14.80
N VAL A 575 -29.58 8.27 -15.65
CA VAL A 575 -30.76 7.42 -15.35
C VAL A 575 -31.22 6.73 -16.64
N GLY A 576 -31.08 5.40 -16.75
CA GLY A 576 -31.25 4.73 -18.05
C GLY A 576 -30.29 5.31 -19.09
N ASP A 577 -30.81 5.50 -20.30
CA ASP A 577 -30.12 6.16 -21.41
C ASP A 577 -30.00 7.70 -21.27
N TYR A 578 -30.57 8.30 -20.20
CA TYR A 578 -30.47 9.74 -19.98
C TYR A 578 -29.12 10.12 -19.35
N SER A 579 -28.43 11.06 -20.01
CA SER A 579 -27.31 11.82 -19.44
C SER A 579 -27.64 13.31 -19.41
N PRO A 580 -27.41 14.02 -18.29
CA PRO A 580 -27.54 15.46 -18.27
C PRO A 580 -26.49 16.14 -19.16
N PRO A 581 -26.77 17.36 -19.66
CA PRO A 581 -25.79 18.17 -20.38
C PRO A 581 -24.74 18.74 -19.41
N GLY A 582 -23.46 18.63 -19.75
CA GLY A 582 -22.36 19.16 -18.93
C GLY A 582 -20.99 18.60 -19.31
N SER A 583 -19.95 18.95 -18.55
CA SER A 583 -18.65 18.29 -18.61
C SER A 583 -18.68 16.95 -17.87
N LEU A 584 -17.80 16.00 -18.24
CA LEU A 584 -17.71 14.71 -17.55
C LEU A 584 -17.39 14.85 -16.06
N LYS A 585 -16.65 15.88 -15.66
CA LYS A 585 -16.33 16.18 -14.25
C LYS A 585 -17.53 16.67 -13.43
N ALA A 586 -18.58 17.17 -14.08
CA ALA A 586 -19.85 17.56 -13.45
C ALA A 586 -20.90 16.43 -13.37
N LEU A 587 -20.64 15.28 -14.01
CA LEU A 587 -21.55 14.13 -13.98
C LEU A 587 -21.41 13.32 -12.68
N ALA A 588 -22.54 12.99 -12.09
CA ALA A 588 -22.67 12.10 -10.94
C ALA A 588 -22.92 10.64 -11.37
N PRO A 589 -22.72 9.64 -10.48
CA PRO A 589 -22.93 8.23 -10.80
C PRO A 589 -24.35 7.89 -11.28
N GLN A 590 -24.50 6.80 -12.03
CA GLN A 590 -25.78 6.33 -12.52
C GLN A 590 -26.69 5.83 -11.39
N LEU A 591 -27.98 6.20 -11.41
CA LEU A 591 -28.92 5.90 -10.33
C LEU A 591 -29.59 4.53 -10.43
N GLU A 592 -29.79 3.98 -11.64
CA GLU A 592 -30.48 2.69 -11.83
C GLU A 592 -29.81 1.54 -11.06
N ARG A 593 -28.47 1.57 -10.95
CA ARG A 593 -27.64 0.54 -10.31
C ARG A 593 -27.39 0.79 -8.81
N VAL A 594 -28.08 1.75 -8.20
CA VAL A 594 -27.97 2.02 -6.74
C VAL A 594 -28.36 0.78 -5.95
N HIS A 595 -29.47 0.12 -6.31
CA HIS A 595 -29.96 -1.11 -5.69
C HIS A 595 -28.96 -2.28 -5.71
N GLU A 596 -28.08 -2.36 -6.71
CA GLU A 596 -27.04 -3.38 -6.75
C GLU A 596 -25.91 -3.07 -5.76
N ARG A 597 -25.55 -1.79 -5.63
CA ARG A 597 -24.28 -1.35 -5.03
C ARG A 597 -24.40 -0.99 -3.56
N LEU A 598 -25.36 -0.13 -3.21
CA LEU A 598 -25.41 0.54 -1.91
C LEU A 598 -26.36 -0.17 -0.95
N ARG A 599 -26.11 -0.03 0.36
CA ARG A 599 -27.04 -0.54 1.39
C ARG A 599 -28.20 0.44 1.61
N PRO A 600 -29.43 0.00 1.92
CA PRO A 600 -30.58 0.89 2.09
C PRO A 600 -30.35 2.03 3.10
N ASP A 601 -29.79 1.75 4.28
CA ASP A 601 -29.48 2.78 5.28
C ASP A 601 -28.54 3.85 4.73
N TYR A 602 -27.49 3.44 4.02
CA TYR A 602 -26.54 4.37 3.41
C TYR A 602 -27.24 5.23 2.34
N VAL A 603 -28.13 4.65 1.52
CA VAL A 603 -28.88 5.41 0.51
C VAL A 603 -29.80 6.44 1.15
N HIS A 604 -30.53 6.04 2.20
CA HIS A 604 -31.40 6.91 2.97
C HIS A 604 -30.66 8.12 3.55
N ASP A 605 -29.60 7.85 4.32
CA ASP A 605 -28.79 8.89 4.98
C ASP A 605 -28.05 9.76 3.96
N TRP A 606 -27.63 9.19 2.83
CA TRP A 606 -27.02 9.91 1.71
C TRP A 606 -27.98 10.86 1.00
N ILE A 607 -29.25 10.49 0.81
CA ILE A 607 -30.25 11.40 0.21
C ILE A 607 -30.62 12.50 1.20
N ALA A 608 -30.74 12.16 2.49
CA ALA A 608 -31.05 13.09 3.58
C ALA A 608 -29.98 14.19 3.72
N ASN A 609 -28.70 13.83 3.90
CA ASN A 609 -27.61 14.80 3.93
C ASN A 609 -26.26 14.18 3.50
N PRO A 610 -25.89 14.27 2.20
CA PRO A 610 -24.69 13.64 1.65
C PRO A 610 -23.39 13.97 2.42
N LYS A 611 -23.28 15.20 2.96
CA LYS A 611 -22.09 15.69 3.66
C LYS A 611 -21.84 15.03 5.01
N ARG A 612 -22.86 14.43 5.64
CA ARG A 612 -22.71 13.65 6.88
C ARG A 612 -21.93 12.35 6.67
N LEU A 613 -21.84 11.87 5.41
CA LEU A 613 -21.17 10.62 5.05
C LEU A 613 -19.91 10.85 4.20
N LEU A 614 -19.91 11.88 3.32
CA LEU A 614 -18.75 12.28 2.53
C LEU A 614 -18.59 13.80 2.58
N PRO A 615 -17.79 14.36 3.51
CA PRO A 615 -17.77 15.80 3.80
C PRO A 615 -17.47 16.70 2.61
N TYR A 616 -16.58 16.26 1.72
CA TYR A 616 -16.16 16.99 0.53
C TYR A 616 -17.14 16.87 -0.65
N THR A 617 -18.24 16.13 -0.52
CA THR A 617 -19.13 15.85 -1.66
C THR A 617 -19.75 17.12 -2.25
N GLY A 618 -19.72 17.22 -3.58
CA GLY A 618 -20.41 18.27 -4.34
C GLY A 618 -21.93 18.07 -4.42
N MET A 619 -22.46 16.93 -3.95
CA MET A 619 -23.90 16.68 -3.96
C MET A 619 -24.62 17.59 -2.94
N PRO A 620 -25.61 18.41 -3.36
CA PRO A 620 -26.36 19.26 -2.45
C PRO A 620 -27.40 18.46 -1.65
N VAL A 621 -27.85 19.04 -0.53
CA VAL A 621 -29.04 18.59 0.19
C VAL A 621 -30.27 18.94 -0.66
N ASN A 622 -30.75 17.97 -1.45
CA ASN A 622 -31.89 18.16 -2.35
C ASN A 622 -33.23 18.16 -1.60
N ILE A 623 -33.32 17.44 -0.48
CA ILE A 623 -34.50 17.37 0.39
C ILE A 623 -34.12 17.93 1.78
N PRO A 624 -34.34 19.23 2.06
CA PRO A 624 -34.01 19.78 3.37
C PRO A 624 -34.95 19.27 4.46
N HIS A 625 -34.39 18.88 5.60
CA HIS A 625 -35.12 18.31 6.76
C HIS A 625 -36.40 19.07 7.16
N ASP A 626 -36.37 20.40 7.23
CA ASP A 626 -37.50 21.23 7.69
C ASP A 626 -38.34 21.85 6.55
N LYS A 627 -38.04 21.50 5.29
CA LYS A 627 -38.67 22.11 4.12
C LYS A 627 -38.79 21.10 2.96
N PRO A 628 -39.88 20.33 2.88
CA PRO A 628 -40.08 19.38 1.79
C PRO A 628 -40.23 20.12 0.45
N VAL A 629 -39.81 19.48 -0.62
CA VAL A 629 -39.75 20.08 -1.96
C VAL A 629 -40.98 19.72 -2.79
N SER A 630 -41.21 20.45 -3.89
CA SER A 630 -42.19 20.15 -4.95
C SER A 630 -43.36 19.21 -4.57
N GLN A 631 -44.28 19.72 -3.74
CA GLN A 631 -45.46 18.98 -3.28
C GLN A 631 -46.41 18.57 -4.41
N ASP A 632 -46.27 19.18 -5.59
CA ASP A 632 -46.92 18.81 -6.84
C ASP A 632 -46.40 17.48 -7.45
N LEU A 633 -45.17 17.08 -7.10
CA LEU A 633 -44.56 15.82 -7.55
C LEU A 633 -44.79 14.69 -6.53
N TYR A 634 -44.59 14.98 -5.25
CA TYR A 634 -44.83 14.08 -4.12
C TYR A 634 -45.38 14.86 -2.91
N VAL A 635 -46.62 14.58 -2.51
CA VAL A 635 -47.26 15.18 -1.32
C VAL A 635 -46.76 14.46 -0.07
N GLY A 636 -46.04 15.15 0.80
CA GLY A 636 -45.49 14.57 2.03
C GLY A 636 -44.42 15.44 2.68
N ASP A 637 -44.04 15.07 3.90
CA ASP A 637 -42.91 15.71 4.60
C ASP A 637 -41.54 15.27 4.05
N SER A 638 -40.47 15.88 4.55
CA SER A 638 -39.11 15.65 4.06
C SER A 638 -38.59 14.25 4.36
N GLU A 639 -39.06 13.59 5.42
CA GLU A 639 -38.67 12.22 5.77
C GLU A 639 -39.40 11.23 4.85
N GLN A 640 -40.69 11.46 4.59
CA GLN A 640 -41.46 10.71 3.59
C GLN A 640 -40.88 10.83 2.17
N GLN A 641 -40.36 12.01 1.79
CA GLN A 641 -39.70 12.21 0.49
C GLN A 641 -38.35 11.50 0.40
N VAL A 642 -37.53 11.52 1.46
CA VAL A 642 -36.28 10.75 1.52
C VAL A 642 -36.56 9.24 1.47
N GLY A 643 -37.55 8.77 2.22
CA GLY A 643 -38.02 7.38 2.18
C GLY A 643 -38.44 6.95 0.79
N ALA A 644 -39.30 7.72 0.12
CA ALA A 644 -39.77 7.42 -1.24
C ALA A 644 -38.64 7.37 -2.28
N LEU A 645 -37.67 8.28 -2.19
CA LEU A 645 -36.48 8.25 -3.04
C LEU A 645 -35.58 7.06 -2.74
N THR A 646 -35.46 6.66 -1.47
CA THR A 646 -34.72 5.46 -1.06
C THR A 646 -35.37 4.20 -1.62
N ASP A 647 -36.66 4.01 -1.37
CA ASP A 647 -37.41 2.83 -1.78
C ASP A 647 -37.43 2.70 -3.32
N LEU A 648 -37.56 3.82 -4.05
CA LEU A 648 -37.42 3.82 -5.51
C LEU A 648 -36.02 3.41 -5.97
N LEU A 649 -34.96 3.95 -5.36
CA LEU A 649 -33.59 3.64 -5.78
C LEU A 649 -33.14 2.23 -5.37
N MET A 650 -33.76 1.64 -4.35
CA MET A 650 -33.54 0.25 -3.94
C MET A 650 -34.41 -0.77 -4.71
N HIS A 651 -35.52 -0.34 -5.32
CA HIS A 651 -36.42 -1.19 -6.12
C HIS A 651 -36.58 -0.73 -7.58
N TYR A 652 -35.62 0.04 -8.11
CA TYR A 652 -35.68 0.64 -9.45
C TYR A 652 -35.96 -0.40 -10.55
N ASP A 653 -35.30 -1.55 -10.42
CA ASP A 653 -35.43 -2.70 -11.31
C ASP A 653 -36.84 -3.32 -11.31
N GLU A 654 -37.53 -3.29 -10.17
CA GLU A 654 -38.89 -3.79 -10.05
C GLU A 654 -39.92 -2.74 -10.47
N PHE A 655 -39.72 -1.48 -10.09
CA PHE A 655 -40.53 -0.35 -10.55
C PHE A 655 -40.60 -0.31 -12.08
N THR A 656 -39.44 -0.38 -12.76
CA THR A 656 -39.38 -0.37 -14.23
C THR A 656 -40.04 -1.60 -14.87
N LYS A 657 -39.90 -2.80 -14.28
CA LYS A 657 -40.62 -4.01 -14.71
C LYS A 657 -42.14 -3.86 -14.57
N ARG A 658 -42.63 -3.31 -13.45
CA ARG A 658 -44.06 -3.06 -13.19
C ARG A 658 -44.67 -2.06 -14.20
N GLN A 659 -43.88 -1.10 -14.71
CA GLN A 659 -44.31 -0.13 -15.73
C GLN A 659 -44.31 -0.71 -17.17
N PHE A 660 -43.65 -1.85 -17.43
CA PHE A 660 -43.53 -2.43 -18.77
C PHE A 660 -44.30 -3.76 -18.90
N SER A 661 -45.57 -3.68 -19.35
CA SER A 661 -46.35 -4.89 -19.66
C SER A 661 -45.87 -5.54 -20.97
N LEU A 662 -45.60 -6.85 -20.90
CA LEU A 662 -45.32 -7.69 -22.07
C LEU A 662 -46.59 -8.13 -22.82
N GLU A 663 -47.79 -7.95 -22.26
CA GLU A 663 -49.06 -8.38 -22.85
C GLU A 663 -49.28 -7.91 -24.31
N PRO A 664 -48.89 -6.68 -24.72
CA PRO A 664 -49.03 -6.24 -26.12
C PRO A 664 -48.08 -6.95 -27.11
N TYR A 665 -47.02 -7.59 -26.60
CA TYR A 665 -45.98 -8.27 -27.39
C TYR A 665 -46.14 -9.79 -27.40
N LEU A 666 -46.89 -10.34 -26.44
CA LEU A 666 -47.24 -11.75 -26.41
C LEU A 666 -48.37 -12.03 -27.41
N PRO A 667 -48.33 -13.16 -28.15
CA PRO A 667 -49.45 -13.52 -29.01
C PRO A 667 -50.69 -13.72 -28.13
N GLN A 668 -51.78 -13.02 -28.45
CA GLN A 668 -53.07 -13.26 -27.81
C GLN A 668 -53.42 -14.73 -27.99
N ALA A 669 -53.43 -15.48 -26.87
CA ALA A 669 -53.87 -16.85 -26.87
C ALA A 669 -55.32 -16.85 -27.37
N ALA A 670 -55.56 -17.48 -28.53
CA ALA A 670 -56.89 -17.55 -29.10
C ALA A 670 -57.82 -18.18 -28.06
N SER A 671 -58.73 -17.37 -27.52
CA SER A 671 -59.66 -17.79 -26.47
C SER A 671 -60.50 -18.94 -26.98
N GLN A 672 -60.14 -20.16 -26.58
CA GLN A 672 -60.92 -21.36 -26.85
C GLN A 672 -62.33 -21.11 -26.30
N PRO A 673 -63.40 -21.27 -27.11
CA PRO A 673 -64.74 -21.23 -26.57
C PRO A 673 -64.92 -22.43 -25.64
N ILE A 674 -64.93 -22.16 -24.33
CA ILE A 674 -65.34 -23.14 -23.33
C ILE A 674 -66.85 -23.28 -23.46
N ASP A 675 -67.29 -24.17 -24.34
CA ASP A 675 -68.65 -24.72 -24.29
C ASP A 675 -68.85 -25.36 -22.91
N GLY A 676 -69.91 -24.95 -22.23
CA GLY A 676 -70.09 -25.26 -20.82
C GLY A 676 -70.32 -26.75 -20.57
N GLN A 677 -69.40 -27.38 -19.86
CA GLN A 677 -69.69 -28.55 -19.03
C GLN A 677 -69.26 -28.25 -17.59
N ALA A 678 -70.24 -28.28 -16.68
CA ALA A 678 -70.04 -28.04 -15.27
C ALA A 678 -69.21 -29.17 -14.65
N ILE A 679 -68.28 -28.80 -13.76
CA ILE A 679 -67.70 -29.71 -12.78
C ILE A 679 -68.15 -29.20 -11.42
N GLU A 680 -68.90 -30.03 -10.69
CA GLU A 680 -69.45 -29.70 -9.37
C GLU A 680 -68.36 -29.60 -8.30
N GLU A 681 -68.68 -28.89 -7.21
CA GLU A 681 -67.77 -28.57 -6.11
C GLU A 681 -67.24 -29.81 -5.39
N ALA A 682 -65.91 -29.88 -5.19
CA ALA A 682 -65.28 -30.79 -4.24
C ALA A 682 -64.89 -30.04 -2.95
N THR A 683 -65.73 -30.17 -1.92
CA THR A 683 -65.48 -29.57 -0.59
C THR A 683 -64.30 -30.25 0.12
N PRO A 684 -63.39 -29.51 0.78
CA PRO A 684 -62.30 -30.13 1.55
C PRO A 684 -62.83 -30.73 2.88
N PRO A 685 -62.42 -31.95 3.26
CA PRO A 685 -62.80 -32.54 4.54
C PRO A 685 -61.96 -31.96 5.69
N LYS A 686 -62.62 -31.74 6.84
CA LYS A 686 -61.95 -31.41 8.12
C LYS A 686 -61.23 -32.63 8.70
N ALA A 687 -60.17 -32.36 9.46
CA ALA A 687 -59.47 -33.37 10.26
C ALA A 687 -60.22 -33.70 11.56
N ASP A 688 -60.08 -34.95 12.02
CA ASP A 688 -59.88 -35.27 13.44
C ASP A 688 -59.26 -36.67 13.61
N GLY A 689 -58.48 -36.90 14.67
CA GLY A 689 -57.90 -38.22 15.00
C GLY A 689 -56.44 -38.22 15.47
N SER A 690 -56.25 -38.20 16.79
CA SER A 690 -54.97 -38.43 17.50
C SER A 690 -54.45 -39.88 17.34
N GLU A 691 -53.18 -40.22 17.57
CA GLU A 691 -52.50 -40.29 18.89
C GLU A 691 -50.97 -40.09 18.81
N ALA A 692 -50.35 -39.87 19.98
CA ALA A 692 -48.94 -39.49 20.14
C ALA A 692 -48.18 -40.42 21.10
N SER A 693 -46.85 -40.52 20.96
CA SER A 693 -45.90 -40.60 22.09
C SER A 693 -44.43 -40.70 21.66
N GLY A 694 -43.56 -39.88 22.27
CA GLY A 694 -42.19 -40.20 22.72
C GLY A 694 -41.07 -40.38 21.68
N GLU A 695 -39.81 -40.05 21.93
CA GLU A 695 -39.15 -39.43 23.11
C GLU A 695 -37.81 -38.77 22.66
N GLN A 696 -37.16 -38.00 23.54
CA GLN A 696 -35.95 -37.21 23.29
C GLN A 696 -34.66 -38.03 23.10
N VAL A 697 -33.71 -37.56 22.28
CA VAL A 697 -32.26 -37.82 22.49
C VAL A 697 -31.42 -36.57 22.18
N LYS A 698 -30.37 -36.37 22.98
CA LYS A 698 -29.41 -35.26 22.95
C LYS A 698 -28.47 -35.26 21.75
N VAL A 699 -27.86 -34.10 21.48
CA VAL A 699 -26.66 -33.96 20.65
C VAL A 699 -25.43 -33.92 21.55
N ASP A 700 -24.51 -34.87 21.39
CA ASP A 700 -23.16 -34.85 21.96
C ASP A 700 -22.12 -34.93 20.82
N LYS A 701 -21.01 -34.18 20.94
CA LYS A 701 -19.82 -34.34 20.09
C LYS A 701 -19.05 -35.62 20.49
N PRO A 702 -18.21 -36.17 19.60
CA PRO A 702 -16.78 -36.13 19.92
C PRO A 702 -15.88 -35.82 18.72
N ALA A 703 -14.55 -35.84 18.92
CA ALA A 703 -13.54 -35.35 18.00
C ALA A 703 -12.36 -36.33 17.78
N SER A 704 -11.57 -36.02 16.74
CA SER A 704 -10.13 -36.31 16.56
C SER A 704 -9.67 -37.69 16.02
N ASN A 705 -8.67 -37.60 15.13
CA ASN A 705 -7.52 -38.53 14.91
C ASN A 705 -7.80 -39.91 14.28
N ASP A 706 -6.93 -40.53 13.45
CA ASP A 706 -5.70 -40.14 12.70
C ASP A 706 -5.34 -41.33 11.73
N VAL A 707 -4.22 -41.27 11.00
CA VAL A 707 -3.42 -42.37 10.39
C VAL A 707 -3.66 -42.75 8.91
N THR A 708 -2.93 -42.05 8.04
CA THR A 708 -2.03 -42.52 6.95
C THR A 708 -2.14 -43.90 6.24
N LYS A 709 -1.85 -43.81 4.91
CA LYS A 709 -1.14 -44.74 3.97
C LYS A 709 -1.91 -45.78 3.11
N LEU A 710 -1.30 -46.00 1.92
CA LEU A 710 -1.64 -46.87 0.77
C LEU A 710 -2.60 -46.22 -0.26
N GLY A 711 -2.40 -46.34 -1.58
CA GLY A 711 -1.26 -46.92 -2.31
C GLY A 711 -1.62 -47.48 -3.70
N ARG A 712 -1.37 -46.68 -4.76
CA ARG A 712 -1.29 -47.02 -6.21
C ARG A 712 -2.44 -47.74 -6.94
N ASP A 713 -2.53 -47.37 -8.22
CA ASP A 713 -3.11 -48.07 -9.38
C ASP A 713 -4.64 -48.32 -9.43
N VAL A 714 -5.34 -47.59 -10.31
CA VAL A 714 -6.05 -48.11 -11.52
C VAL A 714 -6.28 -46.93 -12.50
N SER A 715 -5.98 -47.12 -13.79
CA SER A 715 -6.27 -46.16 -14.87
C SER A 715 -7.41 -46.64 -15.77
N LEU A 716 -8.47 -45.83 -15.90
CA LEU A 716 -9.48 -45.75 -16.99
C LEU A 716 -10.16 -44.37 -16.81
N GLY A 717 -10.55 -43.57 -17.80
CA GLY A 717 -10.47 -43.62 -19.27
C GLY A 717 -11.45 -42.58 -19.86
N THR A 718 -11.23 -42.14 -21.11
CA THR A 718 -12.11 -41.32 -21.98
C THR A 718 -12.41 -39.84 -21.65
N ASP A 719 -11.83 -38.99 -22.51
CA ASP A 719 -12.50 -37.97 -23.35
C ASP A 719 -13.02 -36.63 -22.77
N ALA A 720 -12.19 -35.59 -22.94
CA ALA A 720 -12.61 -34.19 -23.04
C ALA A 720 -12.00 -33.55 -24.31
N VAL A 721 -12.87 -33.04 -25.20
CA VAL A 721 -12.47 -32.41 -26.47
C VAL A 721 -12.12 -30.94 -26.24
N TYR A 722 -10.85 -30.57 -26.43
CA TYR A 722 -10.43 -29.16 -26.48
C TYR A 722 -10.57 -28.58 -27.89
N VAL A 723 -11.35 -27.52 -28.04
CA VAL A 723 -11.39 -26.71 -29.27
C VAL A 723 -10.36 -25.58 -29.16
N LYS A 724 -9.38 -25.56 -30.08
CA LYS A 724 -8.46 -24.43 -30.23
C LYS A 724 -9.19 -23.23 -30.82
N GLN A 725 -9.16 -22.08 -30.14
CA GLN A 725 -9.34 -20.79 -30.82
C GLN A 725 -7.99 -20.29 -31.32
N ALA A 726 -7.96 -19.79 -32.56
CA ALA A 726 -6.75 -19.34 -33.23
C ALA A 726 -6.53 -17.84 -33.00
N SER A 727 -5.29 -17.47 -32.70
CA SER A 727 -4.85 -16.07 -32.64
C SER A 727 -4.91 -15.44 -34.04
N VAL A 728 -5.50 -14.25 -34.15
CA VAL A 728 -5.38 -13.39 -35.34
C VAL A 728 -4.53 -12.18 -34.96
N VAL A 729 -3.38 -12.05 -35.61
CA VAL A 729 -2.53 -10.86 -35.56
C VAL A 729 -3.03 -9.88 -36.61
N LEU A 730 -3.11 -8.59 -36.27
CA LEU A 730 -3.34 -7.51 -37.23
C LEU A 730 -2.22 -6.48 -37.12
N GLU A 731 -1.46 -6.33 -38.19
CA GLU A 731 -0.41 -5.33 -38.33
C GLU A 731 -0.98 -3.93 -38.61
N SER A 732 -0.23 -2.90 -38.22
CA SER A 732 -0.56 -1.50 -38.46
C SER A 732 -0.09 -1.01 -39.83
N SER A 733 -0.92 -0.25 -40.55
CA SER A 733 -0.48 0.59 -41.68
C SER A 733 -1.12 1.98 -41.64
N GLN A 734 -0.37 3.02 -42.01
CA GLN A 734 -0.77 4.42 -41.87
C GLN A 734 -1.65 4.95 -43.02
N GLY A 735 -2.68 5.72 -42.65
CA GLY A 735 -3.07 6.99 -43.29
C GLY A 735 -3.63 7.03 -44.72
N SER A 736 -4.91 7.43 -44.86
CA SER A 736 -5.28 8.74 -45.45
C SER A 736 -6.79 9.02 -45.42
N GLN A 737 -7.14 10.24 -45.81
CA GLN A 737 -8.37 11.02 -45.56
C GLN A 737 -9.74 10.43 -45.97
N ALA A 738 -10.75 10.75 -45.13
CA ALA A 738 -12.12 11.19 -45.43
C ALA A 738 -12.85 10.75 -46.72
N ASP A 739 -14.06 10.18 -46.56
CA ASP A 739 -15.31 10.98 -46.62
C ASP A 739 -16.47 10.27 -45.90
N GLY A 740 -17.57 10.96 -45.64
CA GLY A 740 -18.66 10.50 -44.75
C GLY A 740 -19.71 9.60 -45.39
N SER A 741 -20.19 8.60 -44.63
CA SER A 741 -21.57 8.08 -44.77
C SER A 741 -22.05 7.42 -43.49
N VAL A 742 -23.32 7.64 -43.15
CA VAL A 742 -24.00 7.05 -41.98
C VAL A 742 -24.38 5.61 -42.30
N ILE A 743 -24.01 4.66 -41.45
CA ILE A 743 -24.48 3.27 -41.54
C ILE A 743 -25.12 2.87 -40.20
N GLN A 744 -26.41 2.57 -40.25
CA GLN A 744 -27.11 1.89 -39.15
C GLN A 744 -26.52 0.49 -38.98
N ILE A 745 -26.15 0.12 -37.75
CA ILE A 745 -25.85 -1.26 -37.40
C ILE A 745 -26.97 -1.78 -36.52
N GLN A 746 -27.69 -2.78 -37.02
CA GLN A 746 -28.68 -3.54 -36.25
C GLN A 746 -27.94 -4.57 -35.38
N SER A 747 -28.42 -4.77 -34.15
CA SER A 747 -27.97 -5.87 -33.28
C SER A 747 -28.20 -7.24 -33.94
N PRO A 748 -27.37 -8.21 -33.58
CA PRO A 748 -27.93 -9.47 -33.11
C PRO A 748 -27.24 -10.03 -31.86
N LEU A 749 -28.06 -10.32 -30.84
CA LEU A 749 -27.77 -11.00 -29.55
C LEU A 749 -26.93 -10.21 -28.52
#